data_AF-A0A9E0PVH8-F1
#
_entry.id   AF-A0A9E0PVH8-F1
#
_cell.length_a   1.000
_cell.length_b   1.000
_cell.length_c   1.000
_cell.angle_alpha   90.00
_cell.angle_beta   90.00
_cell.angle_gamma   90.00
#
_symmetry.space_group_name_H-M   'P 1'
#
loop_
_entity.id
_entity.type
_entity.pdbx_description
1 polymer ?
#
loop_
_entity_poly.entity_id
_entity_poly.type
_entity_poly.pdbx_seq_one_letter_code
_entity_poly.pdbx_strand_id
1 'polypeptide(L)'
;MPKHIRPLKRPESGSMLVFGTAITIAIVAVLAFFSLSYVRLLGSSSEQRTAIEAAALAAARDLSMIAVNTDEYGWISLSDSAPIGSLTVAPDQFYVPVRGINTILGTLRLDLIIATELNDNALKEMIKADIVNAKSAQAKLGTELNKAMAAGYKAKGINGQDIDVYGDAQNAYTSNQIRMTGASNYVANSLKLSLGGINNGGVTNTPIPSPAAKANVPSSQQQNNCYLSYMDIPTDGESFVFAGIGSSIKLMDPKQWTVTVAGLPYQVATIVKAEADQHVTDTQNPAGYNIHAIACAQPANVVDPKPTPGALTFSFPDGMPPEILGPGTLLTNAQINSNNNCTYQTSVNGDYPLGKPATRLDDTSWPYACDSHSGNVFRKSLTDWWRRAGTKLNIASATAMLNDPANNFWRPTGADNVDWITEAVLGDTQLYNLGPIPRGYIHIYRVDPSTGLVSYAHEGLTPTNYSVAGENQMYSENIDAITKSAVGKQTVGPFTFPGTLKPGGLTNDNKVTLLDNFDLYIRDQVCQPGMNQGGMHAGEPMDFDKVVMLQKNNNHNYSHDLGGSGLGAAKPPAVKPAGLPPAITDQSDFAEKSGFPDAEYNTYEAGPGTDSVRPTYKDNGMAVDVRFRRQVETGSLSALLGFKIGYVGHKYGATFGPSALPAVAAPSMHYGHDDDDNDTHKHKKKKKKHHS
;
A
#
# COMPACT_ATOMS: atom_id res chain seq x y z
N MET A 1 -39.71 -80.17 92.48
CA MET A 1 -39.91 -78.70 92.35
C MET A 1 -38.63 -78.08 91.80
N PRO A 2 -38.60 -77.57 90.55
CA PRO A 2 -37.51 -76.73 90.05
C PRO A 2 -37.91 -75.25 89.99
N LYS A 3 -36.95 -74.36 90.29
CA LYS A 3 -37.06 -72.90 90.33
C LYS A 3 -37.21 -72.30 88.92
N HIS A 4 -38.20 -71.42 88.75
CA HIS A 4 -38.33 -70.55 87.59
C HIS A 4 -37.27 -69.44 87.60
N ILE A 5 -36.49 -69.34 86.53
CA ILE A 5 -35.58 -68.22 86.24
C ILE A 5 -36.34 -67.23 85.34
N ARG A 6 -36.40 -65.95 85.76
CA ARG A 6 -36.95 -64.84 84.94
C ARG A 6 -35.88 -64.33 83.97
N PRO A 7 -36.22 -63.98 82.72
CA PRO A 7 -35.28 -63.36 81.79
C PRO A 7 -35.07 -61.87 82.11
N LEU A 8 -33.81 -61.43 82.08
CA LEU A 8 -33.39 -60.03 82.16
C LEU A 8 -33.72 -59.30 80.86
N LYS A 9 -34.47 -58.20 80.99
CA LYS A 9 -34.81 -57.27 79.90
C LYS A 9 -33.55 -56.48 79.50
N ARG A 10 -33.13 -56.57 78.23
CA ARG A 10 -32.05 -55.71 77.67
C ARG A 10 -32.52 -54.25 77.66
N PRO A 11 -31.66 -53.27 78.02
CA PRO A 11 -31.99 -51.86 77.85
C PRO A 11 -31.98 -51.49 76.36
N GLU A 12 -33.02 -50.79 75.91
CA GLU A 12 -33.11 -50.22 74.57
C GLU A 12 -32.14 -49.03 74.45
N SER A 13 -30.94 -49.26 73.90
CA SER A 13 -30.08 -48.19 73.40
C SER A 13 -30.49 -47.82 71.96
N GLY A 14 -31.71 -47.35 71.78
CA GLY A 14 -32.28 -46.97 70.49
C GLY A 14 -32.53 -45.46 70.39
N SER A 15 -31.47 -44.65 70.25
CA SER A 15 -31.63 -43.21 69.91
C SER A 15 -30.38 -42.57 69.29
N MET A 16 -29.19 -43.12 69.54
CA MET A 16 -27.93 -42.53 69.04
C MET A 16 -27.78 -42.63 67.51
N LEU A 17 -28.27 -43.71 66.90
CA LEU A 17 -28.24 -43.90 65.45
C LEU A 17 -29.19 -42.91 64.74
N VAL A 18 -30.41 -42.73 65.26
CA VAL A 18 -31.41 -41.79 64.73
C VAL A 18 -30.91 -40.35 64.82
N PHE A 19 -30.26 -39.99 65.94
CA PHE A 19 -29.64 -38.67 66.12
C PHE A 19 -28.46 -38.45 65.14
N GLY A 20 -27.59 -39.45 64.96
CA GLY A 20 -26.50 -39.39 63.98
C GLY A 20 -27.01 -39.25 62.54
N THR A 21 -28.06 -39.98 62.17
CA THR A 21 -28.68 -39.87 60.84
C THR A 21 -29.33 -38.50 60.63
N ALA A 22 -30.03 -37.96 61.63
CA ALA A 22 -30.66 -36.65 61.55
C ALA A 22 -29.64 -35.50 61.38
N ILE A 23 -28.54 -35.53 62.12
CA ILE A 23 -27.44 -34.55 61.96
C ILE A 23 -26.80 -34.66 60.58
N THR A 24 -26.57 -35.89 60.10
CA THR A 24 -25.99 -36.11 58.78
C THR A 24 -26.89 -35.58 57.67
N ILE A 25 -28.21 -35.85 57.74
CA ILE A 25 -29.20 -35.30 56.80
C ILE A 25 -29.22 -33.76 56.86
N ALA A 26 -29.16 -33.17 58.05
CA ALA A 26 -29.14 -31.71 58.20
C ALA A 26 -27.88 -31.08 57.59
N ILE A 27 -26.70 -31.67 57.82
CA ILE A 27 -25.43 -31.20 57.22
C ILE A 27 -25.47 -31.35 55.69
N VAL A 28 -25.93 -32.49 55.18
CA VAL A 28 -26.07 -32.74 53.73
C VAL A 28 -27.05 -31.73 53.10
N ALA A 29 -28.17 -31.44 53.77
CA ALA A 29 -29.13 -30.44 53.30
C ALA A 29 -28.50 -29.04 53.24
N VAL A 30 -27.78 -28.61 54.29
CA VAL A 30 -27.08 -27.31 54.31
C VAL A 30 -26.04 -27.21 53.19
N LEU A 31 -25.24 -28.26 52.98
CA LEU A 31 -24.25 -28.31 51.90
C LEU A 31 -24.92 -28.29 50.51
N ALA A 32 -26.07 -28.96 50.34
CA ALA A 32 -26.81 -28.96 49.10
C ALA A 32 -27.39 -27.56 48.77
N PHE A 33 -27.94 -26.86 49.77
CA PHE A 33 -28.43 -25.49 49.59
C PHE A 33 -27.30 -24.49 49.31
N PHE A 34 -26.15 -24.64 49.99
CA PHE A 34 -24.96 -23.83 49.70
C PHE A 34 -24.46 -24.09 48.28
N SER A 35 -24.33 -25.36 47.87
CA SER A 35 -23.87 -25.75 46.54
C SER A 35 -24.80 -25.21 45.45
N LEU A 36 -26.12 -25.28 45.65
CA LEU A 36 -27.10 -24.73 44.70
C LEU A 36 -26.98 -23.19 44.59
N SER A 37 -26.80 -22.50 45.71
CA SER A 37 -26.64 -21.04 45.74
C SER A 37 -25.33 -20.61 45.07
N TYR A 38 -24.25 -21.35 45.31
CA TYR A 38 -22.94 -21.12 44.70
C TYR A 38 -22.96 -21.37 43.19
N VAL A 39 -23.59 -22.46 42.73
CA VAL A 39 -23.75 -22.73 41.29
C VAL A 39 -24.56 -21.64 40.59
N ARG A 40 -25.59 -21.07 41.24
CA ARG A 40 -26.36 -19.94 40.70
C ARG A 40 -25.53 -18.65 40.61
N LEU A 41 -24.71 -18.37 41.63
CA LEU A 41 -23.80 -17.22 41.61
C LEU A 41 -22.74 -17.37 40.49
N LEU A 42 -22.15 -18.56 40.36
CA LEU A 42 -21.21 -18.84 39.27
C LEU A 42 -21.87 -18.78 37.89
N GLY A 43 -23.11 -19.26 37.76
CA GLY A 43 -23.90 -19.18 36.53
C GLY A 43 -24.14 -17.73 36.10
N SER A 44 -24.69 -16.90 37.00
CA SER A 44 -24.94 -15.47 36.72
C SER A 44 -23.67 -14.67 36.45
N SER A 45 -22.57 -14.98 37.16
CA SER A 45 -21.27 -14.36 36.87
C SER A 45 -20.71 -14.75 35.51
N SER A 46 -20.85 -16.03 35.11
CA SER A 46 -20.43 -16.51 33.79
C SER A 46 -21.26 -15.88 32.68
N GLU A 47 -22.58 -15.76 32.86
CA GLU A 47 -23.49 -15.12 31.91
C GLU A 47 -23.10 -13.66 31.66
N GLN A 48 -22.88 -12.89 32.73
CA GLN A 48 -22.49 -11.48 32.59
C GLN A 48 -21.14 -11.33 31.91
N ARG A 49 -20.19 -12.21 32.24
CA ARG A 49 -18.86 -12.22 31.62
C ARG A 49 -18.99 -12.43 30.11
N THR A 50 -19.77 -13.41 29.67
CA THR A 50 -20.01 -13.66 28.24
C THR A 50 -20.68 -12.46 27.56
N ALA A 51 -21.66 -11.82 28.21
CA ALA A 51 -22.34 -10.65 27.66
C ALA A 51 -21.41 -9.44 27.48
N ILE A 52 -20.56 -9.14 28.46
CA ILE A 52 -19.61 -8.03 28.36
C ILE A 52 -18.47 -8.32 27.36
N GLU A 53 -18.02 -9.57 27.30
CA GLU A 53 -17.05 -10.03 26.31
C GLU A 53 -17.60 -9.87 24.88
N ALA A 54 -18.87 -10.23 24.64
CA ALA A 54 -19.54 -10.01 23.36
C ALA A 54 -19.65 -8.52 23.00
N ALA A 55 -19.98 -7.66 23.97
CA ALA A 55 -20.04 -6.21 23.77
C ALA A 55 -18.68 -5.62 23.36
N ALA A 56 -17.60 -6.02 24.05
CA ALA A 56 -16.25 -5.57 23.75
C ALA A 56 -15.80 -6.04 22.34
N LEU A 57 -16.09 -7.29 21.98
CA LEU A 57 -15.75 -7.85 20.67
C LEU A 57 -16.53 -7.17 19.52
N ALA A 58 -17.82 -6.89 19.72
CA ALA A 58 -18.64 -6.17 18.74
C ALA A 58 -18.07 -4.76 18.51
N ALA A 59 -17.83 -4.01 19.59
CA ALA A 59 -17.22 -2.69 19.48
C ALA A 59 -15.85 -2.71 18.78
N ALA A 60 -14.98 -3.66 19.12
CA ALA A 60 -13.67 -3.79 18.48
C ALA A 60 -13.76 -4.13 16.98
N ARG A 61 -14.75 -4.94 16.58
CA ARG A 61 -15.05 -5.21 15.17
C ARG A 61 -15.44 -3.92 14.45
N ASP A 62 -16.37 -3.18 15.02
CA ASP A 62 -16.94 -2.01 14.37
C ASP A 62 -15.89 -0.89 14.22
N LEU A 63 -15.01 -0.70 15.21
CA LEU A 63 -13.86 0.21 15.10
C LEU A 63 -12.91 -0.14 13.95
N SER A 64 -12.70 -1.43 13.66
CA SER A 64 -11.84 -1.85 12.55
C SER A 64 -12.38 -1.46 11.17
N MET A 65 -13.66 -1.12 11.09
CA MET A 65 -14.35 -0.74 9.86
C MET A 65 -14.51 0.77 9.68
N ILE A 66 -14.18 1.59 10.68
CA ILE A 66 -14.30 3.06 10.58
C ILE A 66 -13.20 3.59 9.65
N ALA A 67 -13.58 4.44 8.70
CA ALA A 67 -12.65 5.06 7.75
C ALA A 67 -12.73 6.59 7.83
N VAL A 68 -11.57 7.24 7.71
CA VAL A 68 -11.44 8.71 7.70
C VAL A 68 -10.61 9.11 6.50
N ASN A 69 -11.05 10.13 5.76
CA ASN A 69 -10.27 10.69 4.67
C ASN A 69 -9.29 11.76 5.18
N THR A 70 -8.03 11.71 4.74
CA THR A 70 -6.99 12.70 5.01
C THR A 70 -6.44 13.25 3.70
N ASP A 71 -5.83 14.43 3.77
CA ASP A 71 -5.37 15.11 2.56
C ASP A 71 -4.13 14.41 1.98
N GLU A 72 -3.26 13.87 2.85
CA GLU A 72 -1.94 13.35 2.49
C GLU A 72 -1.89 11.84 2.22
N TYR A 73 -2.87 11.07 2.74
CA TYR A 73 -2.90 9.62 2.65
C TYR A 73 -4.22 9.07 2.08
N GLY A 74 -5.19 9.93 1.77
CA GLY A 74 -6.53 9.52 1.39
C GLY A 74 -7.27 8.82 2.52
N TRP A 75 -7.95 7.72 2.21
CA TRP A 75 -8.72 6.98 3.20
C TRP A 75 -7.84 6.12 4.11
N ILE A 76 -7.94 6.36 5.42
CA ILE A 76 -7.23 5.62 6.45
C ILE A 76 -8.18 4.93 7.42
N SER A 77 -7.74 3.81 8.00
CA SER A 77 -8.48 3.06 9.02
C SER A 77 -7.52 2.31 9.95
N LEU A 78 -8.07 1.53 10.89
CA LEU A 78 -7.31 0.53 11.64
C LEU A 78 -6.96 -0.68 10.76
N SER A 79 -7.80 -1.00 9.76
CA SER A 79 -7.58 -2.10 8.81
C SER A 79 -7.16 -1.58 7.44
N ASP A 80 -6.33 -2.35 6.74
CA ASP A 80 -6.23 -2.20 5.28
C ASP A 80 -7.51 -2.77 4.66
N SER A 81 -7.96 -2.22 3.53
CA SER A 81 -9.12 -2.74 2.79
C SER A 81 -8.95 -2.52 1.29
N ALA A 82 -9.39 -3.50 0.50
CA ALA A 82 -9.44 -3.38 -0.95
C ALA A 82 -10.35 -2.21 -1.39
N PRO A 83 -10.16 -1.72 -2.61
CA PRO A 83 -11.03 -0.73 -3.24
C PRO A 83 -12.40 -1.34 -3.57
N ILE A 84 -13.24 -1.50 -2.55
CA ILE A 84 -14.60 -2.07 -2.66
C ILE A 84 -15.68 -1.15 -2.07
N GLY A 85 -15.30 0.02 -1.54
CA GLY A 85 -16.18 0.89 -0.79
C GLY A 85 -16.85 1.96 -1.63
N SER A 86 -18.18 2.08 -1.55
CA SER A 86 -18.92 3.17 -2.19
C SER A 86 -18.60 4.57 -1.63
N LEU A 87 -18.00 4.65 -0.44
CA LEU A 87 -17.48 5.89 0.14
C LEU A 87 -16.12 6.28 -0.45
N THR A 88 -15.37 5.32 -0.96
CA THR A 88 -13.99 5.51 -1.42
C THR A 88 -13.93 5.68 -2.93
N VAL A 89 -14.91 6.36 -3.55
CA VAL A 89 -14.95 6.57 -5.01
C VAL A 89 -14.13 7.81 -5.38
N ALA A 90 -13.18 7.64 -6.31
CA ALA A 90 -12.48 8.74 -6.97
C ALA A 90 -13.38 9.43 -8.01
N PRO A 91 -13.08 10.68 -8.44
CA PRO A 91 -13.89 11.38 -9.44
C PRO A 91 -14.07 10.61 -10.76
N ASP A 92 -13.08 9.81 -11.17
CA ASP A 92 -13.13 8.91 -12.34
C ASP A 92 -13.98 7.64 -12.15
N GLN A 93 -14.74 7.57 -11.05
CA GLN A 93 -15.69 6.51 -10.70
C GLN A 93 -15.09 5.17 -10.30
N PHE A 94 -13.77 5.08 -10.06
CA PHE A 94 -13.16 3.90 -9.48
C PHE A 94 -13.10 3.95 -7.95
N TYR A 95 -13.22 2.80 -7.31
CA TYR A 95 -12.95 2.68 -5.88
C TYR A 95 -11.45 2.81 -5.59
N VAL A 96 -11.12 3.47 -4.48
CA VAL A 96 -9.76 3.64 -3.96
C VAL A 96 -9.58 2.80 -2.69
N PRO A 97 -8.36 2.29 -2.42
CA PRO A 97 -8.09 1.47 -1.26
C PRO A 97 -8.11 2.28 0.05
N VAL A 98 -8.35 1.58 1.16
CA VAL A 98 -8.17 2.14 2.51
C VAL A 98 -6.88 1.60 3.11
N ARG A 99 -6.06 2.50 3.68
CA ARG A 99 -4.75 2.14 4.26
C ARG A 99 -4.84 2.06 5.78
N GLY A 100 -4.31 0.98 6.35
CA GLY A 100 -4.20 0.80 7.80
C GLY A 100 -3.17 1.76 8.40
N ILE A 101 -3.47 2.33 9.57
CA ILE A 101 -2.56 3.29 10.22
C ILE A 101 -1.19 2.68 10.58
N ASN A 102 -1.18 1.44 11.07
CA ASN A 102 0.08 0.74 11.35
C ASN A 102 0.85 0.46 10.06
N THR A 103 0.15 0.24 8.96
CA THR A 103 0.74 0.00 7.66
C THR A 103 1.44 1.25 7.14
N ILE A 104 0.82 2.43 7.26
CA ILE A 104 1.45 3.73 6.93
C ILE A 104 2.72 3.94 7.77
N LEU A 105 2.62 3.78 9.09
CA LEU A 105 3.77 3.97 9.99
C LEU A 105 4.89 2.96 9.73
N GLY A 106 4.54 1.69 9.48
CA GLY A 106 5.50 0.64 9.18
C GLY A 106 6.24 0.89 7.86
N THR A 107 5.55 1.42 6.85
CA THR A 107 6.14 1.81 5.57
C THR A 107 7.11 2.96 5.72
N LEU A 108 6.71 4.04 6.42
CA LEU A 108 7.60 5.18 6.63
C LEU A 108 8.85 4.82 7.45
N ARG A 109 8.69 3.92 8.44
CA ARG A 109 9.85 3.40 9.18
C ARG A 109 10.79 2.63 8.25
N LEU A 110 10.24 1.79 7.37
CA LEU A 110 11.00 1.02 6.40
C LEU A 110 11.75 1.94 5.42
N ASP A 111 11.06 2.94 4.87
CA ASP A 111 11.65 3.92 3.94
C ASP A 111 12.78 4.71 4.63
N LEU A 112 12.62 5.07 5.90
CA LEU A 112 13.66 5.76 6.67
C LEU A 112 14.89 4.88 6.92
N ILE A 113 14.70 3.56 7.10
CA ILE A 113 15.81 2.60 7.15
C ILE A 113 16.52 2.55 5.81
N ILE A 114 15.79 2.47 4.69
CA ILE A 114 16.38 2.48 3.35
C ILE A 114 17.18 3.77 3.15
N ALA A 115 16.63 4.94 3.47
CA ALA A 115 17.33 6.22 3.35
C ALA A 115 18.60 6.30 4.21
N THR A 116 18.59 5.66 5.38
CA THR A 116 19.76 5.53 6.25
C THR A 116 20.83 4.61 5.64
N GLU A 117 20.44 3.48 5.07
CA GLU A 117 21.34 2.56 4.37
C GLU A 117 21.97 3.20 3.12
N LEU A 118 21.24 4.08 2.44
CA LEU A 118 21.74 4.86 1.30
C LEU A 118 22.58 6.08 1.72
N ASN A 119 22.59 6.41 3.01
CA ASN A 119 23.22 7.63 3.54
C ASN A 119 22.75 8.91 2.83
N ASP A 120 21.44 9.02 2.57
CA ASP A 120 20.84 10.10 1.78
C ASP A 120 20.03 11.06 2.65
N ASN A 121 20.59 12.24 2.94
CA ASN A 121 19.97 13.22 3.84
C ASN A 121 18.72 13.89 3.24
N ALA A 122 18.70 14.14 1.92
CA ALA A 122 17.53 14.74 1.27
C ALA A 122 16.35 13.77 1.30
N LEU A 123 16.62 12.48 1.07
CA LEU A 123 15.61 11.42 1.19
C LEU A 123 15.07 11.30 2.63
N LYS A 124 15.96 11.33 3.64
CA LYS A 124 15.56 11.36 5.06
C LYS A 124 14.66 12.55 5.39
N GLU A 125 14.98 13.72 4.87
CA GLU A 125 14.19 14.94 5.07
C GLU A 125 12.76 14.78 4.55
N MET A 126 12.59 14.28 3.33
CA MET A 126 11.27 14.05 2.71
C MET A 126 10.45 13.04 3.52
N ILE A 127 11.07 11.92 3.91
CA ILE A 127 10.39 10.88 4.71
C ILE A 127 10.01 11.42 6.10
N LYS A 128 10.84 12.28 6.71
CA LYS A 128 10.51 12.93 7.99
C LYS A 128 9.32 13.88 7.88
N ALA A 129 9.19 14.61 6.77
CA ALA A 129 7.99 15.40 6.51
C ALA A 129 6.75 14.50 6.40
N ASP A 130 6.86 13.36 5.71
CA ASP A 130 5.77 12.38 5.63
C ASP A 130 5.41 11.77 7.00
N ILE A 131 6.40 11.53 7.87
CA ILE A 131 6.16 11.06 9.24
C ILE A 131 5.33 12.06 10.05
N VAL A 132 5.54 13.37 9.86
CA VAL A 132 4.71 14.41 10.48
C VAL A 132 3.26 14.31 9.98
N ASN A 133 3.08 14.17 8.67
CA ASN A 133 1.75 14.01 8.06
C ASN A 133 1.06 12.74 8.55
N ALA A 134 1.78 11.63 8.68
CA ALA A 134 1.23 10.37 9.18
C ALA A 134 0.78 10.48 10.65
N LYS A 135 1.53 11.20 11.50
CA LYS A 135 1.15 11.49 12.89
C LYS A 135 -0.10 12.39 12.96
N SER A 136 -0.26 13.34 12.04
CA SER A 136 -1.47 14.15 11.91
C SER A 136 -2.68 13.30 11.52
N ALA A 137 -2.53 12.45 10.50
CA ALA A 137 -3.53 11.51 10.03
C ALA A 137 -3.94 10.53 11.16
N GLN A 138 -2.97 10.03 11.91
CA GLN A 138 -3.15 9.21 13.11
C GLN A 138 -4.02 9.90 14.17
N ALA A 139 -3.76 11.18 14.46
CA ALA A 139 -4.52 11.95 15.43
C ALA A 139 -5.98 12.19 14.97
N LYS A 140 -6.19 12.41 13.67
CA LYS A 140 -7.52 12.54 13.07
C LYS A 140 -8.32 11.26 13.22
N LEU A 141 -7.72 10.10 12.90
CA LEU A 141 -8.34 8.79 13.11
C LEU A 141 -8.64 8.54 14.58
N GLY A 142 -7.68 8.79 15.49
CA GLY A 142 -7.87 8.62 16.93
C GLY A 142 -9.01 9.47 17.50
N THR A 143 -9.20 10.69 16.98
CA THR A 143 -10.32 11.56 17.36
C THR A 143 -11.66 10.96 16.93
N GLU A 144 -11.74 10.43 15.71
CA GLU A 144 -12.97 9.81 15.20
C GLU A 144 -13.32 8.52 15.96
N LEU A 145 -12.33 7.67 16.24
CA LEU A 145 -12.53 6.45 17.02
C LEU A 145 -13.07 6.75 18.43
N ASN A 146 -12.58 7.81 19.08
CA ASN A 146 -13.10 8.22 20.40
C ASN A 146 -14.54 8.73 20.32
N LYS A 147 -14.90 9.49 19.28
CA LYS A 147 -16.30 9.92 19.07
C LYS A 147 -17.21 8.72 18.83
N ALA A 148 -16.74 7.72 18.09
CA ALA A 148 -17.48 6.51 17.78
C ALA A 148 -17.95 5.73 19.02
N MET A 149 -17.26 5.87 20.16
CA MET A 149 -17.64 5.21 21.41
C MET A 149 -18.88 5.82 22.09
N ALA A 150 -19.32 7.02 21.69
CA ALA A 150 -20.41 7.74 22.33
C ALA A 150 -21.79 7.20 21.90
N ALA A 151 -22.72 7.14 22.85
CA ALA A 151 -24.08 6.70 22.58
C ALA A 151 -24.78 7.61 21.55
N GLY A 152 -25.35 7.01 20.50
CA GLY A 152 -26.08 7.69 19.44
C GLY A 152 -25.21 8.34 18.36
N TYR A 153 -23.88 8.25 18.47
CA TYR A 153 -22.98 8.68 17.41
C TYR A 153 -22.83 7.58 16.36
N LYS A 154 -22.83 7.98 15.08
CA LYS A 154 -22.66 7.06 13.95
C LYS A 154 -21.44 7.49 13.13
N ALA A 155 -20.41 6.66 13.13
CA ALA A 155 -19.23 6.85 12.30
C ALA A 155 -19.48 6.33 10.89
N LYS A 156 -18.66 6.76 9.92
CA LYS A 156 -18.71 6.21 8.56
C LYS A 156 -17.77 5.01 8.43
N GLY A 157 -18.33 3.91 7.93
CA GLY A 157 -17.57 2.72 7.59
C GLY A 157 -16.87 2.81 6.24
N ILE A 158 -15.93 1.90 5.99
CA ILE A 158 -15.21 1.73 4.71
C ILE A 158 -16.17 1.61 3.51
N ASN A 159 -17.34 1.00 3.71
CA ASN A 159 -18.38 0.81 2.70
C ASN A 159 -19.43 1.94 2.65
N GLY A 160 -19.19 3.06 3.33
CA GLY A 160 -20.11 4.20 3.41
C GLY A 160 -21.31 4.02 4.33
N GLN A 161 -21.49 2.83 4.92
CA GLN A 161 -22.56 2.58 5.87
C GLN A 161 -22.28 3.23 7.21
N ASP A 162 -23.34 3.62 7.91
CA ASP A 162 -23.25 4.10 9.28
C ASP A 162 -22.88 2.95 10.21
N ILE A 163 -21.92 3.19 11.10
CA ILE A 163 -21.48 2.27 12.14
C ILE A 163 -21.82 2.89 13.50
N ASP A 164 -22.71 2.22 14.25
CA ASP A 164 -23.11 2.61 15.60
C ASP A 164 -22.43 1.68 16.62
N VAL A 165 -21.15 1.97 16.93
CA VAL A 165 -20.31 1.12 17.81
C VAL A 165 -20.95 0.92 19.18
N TYR A 166 -21.54 1.98 19.75
CA TYR A 166 -22.21 1.88 21.05
C TYR A 166 -23.49 1.04 20.97
N GLY A 167 -24.33 1.30 19.95
CA GLY A 167 -25.56 0.56 19.71
C GLY A 167 -25.31 -0.92 19.48
N ASP A 168 -24.34 -1.26 18.63
CA ASP A 168 -23.98 -2.65 18.31
C ASP A 168 -23.37 -3.37 19.52
N ALA A 169 -22.56 -2.70 20.33
CA ALA A 169 -22.08 -3.25 21.60
C ALA A 169 -23.23 -3.52 22.59
N GLN A 170 -24.21 -2.60 22.69
CA GLN A 170 -25.38 -2.77 23.54
C GLN A 170 -26.28 -3.92 23.05
N ASN A 171 -26.45 -4.06 21.74
CA ASN A 171 -27.18 -5.16 21.12
C ASN A 171 -26.48 -6.50 21.37
N ALA A 172 -25.15 -6.57 21.22
CA ALA A 172 -24.37 -7.75 21.54
C ALA A 172 -24.44 -8.13 23.03
N TYR A 173 -24.44 -7.15 23.93
CA TYR A 173 -24.63 -7.37 25.36
C TYR A 173 -26.01 -7.98 25.66
N THR A 174 -27.07 -7.35 25.16
CA THR A 174 -28.46 -7.71 25.47
C THR A 174 -28.91 -9.01 24.82
N SER A 175 -28.39 -9.36 23.63
CA SER A 175 -28.65 -10.63 22.95
C SER A 175 -28.07 -11.86 23.66
N ASN A 176 -27.05 -11.68 24.51
CA ASN A 176 -26.44 -12.75 25.31
C ASN A 176 -27.09 -12.94 26.69
N GLN A 177 -28.28 -12.38 26.92
CA GLN A 177 -29.07 -12.64 28.13
C GLN A 177 -29.70 -14.04 28.10
N ILE A 178 -28.93 -15.09 28.36
CA ILE A 178 -29.48 -16.42 28.68
C ILE A 178 -29.82 -16.45 30.17
N ARG A 179 -31.03 -16.91 30.52
CA ARG A 179 -31.60 -16.84 31.88
C ARG A 179 -31.55 -18.20 32.56
N MET A 180 -30.42 -18.63 33.13
CA MET A 180 -30.37 -19.97 33.74
C MET A 180 -31.18 -20.08 35.04
N THR A 181 -31.28 -19.05 35.88
CA THR A 181 -32.15 -19.07 37.09
C THR A 181 -32.19 -17.71 37.79
N GLY A 182 -33.37 -17.07 37.87
CA GLY A 182 -33.57 -15.76 38.54
C GLY A 182 -33.87 -14.62 37.56
N ALA A 183 -34.54 -13.55 38.02
CA ALA A 183 -34.76 -12.37 37.19
C ALA A 183 -33.48 -11.52 37.19
N SER A 184 -32.65 -11.75 36.17
CA SER A 184 -31.43 -11.00 35.90
C SER A 184 -31.66 -10.05 34.72
N ASN A 185 -31.43 -8.76 34.92
CA ASN A 185 -31.71 -7.71 33.93
C ASN A 185 -30.49 -6.79 33.78
N TYR A 186 -30.17 -6.47 32.52
CA TYR A 186 -29.24 -5.37 32.21
C TYR A 186 -29.73 -4.07 32.88
N VAL A 187 -28.83 -3.34 33.55
CA VAL A 187 -29.13 -2.00 34.05
C VAL A 187 -29.09 -1.04 32.88
N ALA A 188 -30.25 -0.50 32.49
CA ALA A 188 -30.36 0.44 31.37
C ALA A 188 -29.36 1.60 31.53
N ASN A 189 -28.69 1.95 30.43
CA ASN A 189 -27.65 2.99 30.36
C ASN A 189 -26.40 2.75 31.22
N SER A 190 -26.16 1.53 31.71
CA SER A 190 -24.93 1.20 32.45
C SER A 190 -23.74 0.89 31.55
N LEU A 191 -23.96 0.52 30.28
CA LEU A 191 -22.87 0.26 29.34
C LEU A 191 -22.04 1.51 29.10
N LYS A 192 -20.74 1.40 29.36
CA LYS A 192 -19.72 2.40 29.05
C LYS A 192 -18.65 1.76 28.19
N LEU A 193 -18.26 2.47 27.14
CA LEU A 193 -17.15 2.08 26.31
C LEU A 193 -16.04 3.13 26.39
N SER A 194 -14.79 2.68 26.39
CA SER A 194 -13.61 3.55 26.43
C SER A 194 -12.46 2.94 25.63
N LEU A 195 -11.55 3.78 25.14
CA LEU A 195 -10.36 3.34 24.41
C LEU A 195 -9.10 3.51 25.27
N GLY A 196 -8.18 2.59 25.12
CA GLY A 196 -6.87 2.63 25.76
C GLY A 196 -5.83 1.82 25.01
N GLY A 197 -4.71 1.56 25.69
CA GLY A 197 -3.65 0.65 25.29
C GLY A 197 -3.45 -0.48 26.30
N ILE A 198 -2.42 -1.28 26.09
CA ILE A 198 -2.04 -2.38 26.99
C ILE A 198 -0.58 -2.23 27.43
N ASN A 199 -0.34 -2.47 28.71
CA ASN A 199 1.00 -2.51 29.27
C ASN A 199 1.78 -3.72 28.70
N ASN A 200 3.04 -3.50 28.36
CA ASN A 200 3.94 -4.47 27.70
C ASN A 200 3.57 -4.84 26.26
N GLY A 201 2.57 -4.17 25.68
CA GLY A 201 2.22 -4.35 24.28
C GLY A 201 1.60 -5.70 23.95
N GLY A 202 1.09 -5.80 22.72
CA GLY A 202 0.57 -7.04 22.15
C GLY A 202 0.95 -7.14 20.68
N VAL A 203 1.07 -8.38 20.19
CA VAL A 203 1.43 -8.65 18.80
C VAL A 203 0.47 -7.95 17.84
N THR A 204 1.04 -7.14 16.94
CA THR A 204 0.31 -6.53 15.84
C THR A 204 0.29 -7.47 14.62
N ASN A 205 -0.48 -7.13 13.60
CA ASN A 205 -0.37 -7.79 12.29
C ASN A 205 0.66 -7.13 11.36
N THR A 206 1.41 -6.14 11.84
CA THR A 206 2.32 -5.35 11.02
C THR A 206 3.70 -6.00 11.02
N PRO A 207 4.17 -6.52 9.86
CA PRO A 207 5.43 -7.23 9.80
C PRO A 207 6.61 -6.27 10.02
N ILE A 208 7.68 -6.78 10.62
CA ILE A 208 8.97 -6.09 10.62
C ILE A 208 9.56 -6.11 9.19
N PRO A 209 10.39 -5.12 8.82
CA PRO A 209 10.99 -5.06 7.50
C PRO A 209 11.81 -6.31 7.14
N SER A 210 11.81 -6.65 5.86
CA SER A 210 12.63 -7.73 5.31
C SER A 210 13.90 -7.16 4.64
N PRO A 211 15.07 -7.80 4.79
CA PRO A 211 15.34 -8.94 5.67
C PRO A 211 15.35 -8.52 7.15
N ALA A 212 15.00 -9.44 8.06
CA ALA A 212 14.92 -9.16 9.50
C ALA A 212 16.22 -8.59 10.10
N ALA A 213 17.37 -8.96 9.54
CA ALA A 213 18.68 -8.43 9.93
C ALA A 213 18.82 -6.91 9.74
N LYS A 214 18.04 -6.30 8.82
CA LYS A 214 18.01 -4.86 8.58
C LYS A 214 16.84 -4.14 9.28
N ALA A 215 15.95 -4.88 9.93
CA ALA A 215 14.76 -4.30 10.55
C ALA A 215 15.07 -3.40 11.76
N ASN A 216 16.23 -3.63 12.42
CA ASN A 216 16.66 -2.91 13.61
C ASN A 216 15.57 -2.89 14.71
N VAL A 217 14.97 -4.05 15.01
CA VAL A 217 13.95 -4.20 16.05
C VAL A 217 14.44 -5.17 17.13
N PRO A 218 14.58 -4.74 18.40
CA PRO A 218 14.94 -5.62 19.51
C PRO A 218 13.94 -6.79 19.65
N SER A 219 14.42 -7.98 20.01
CA SER A 219 13.57 -9.18 20.20
C SER A 219 12.47 -8.98 21.25
N SER A 220 12.66 -8.07 22.21
CA SER A 220 11.64 -7.70 23.21
C SER A 220 10.53 -6.81 22.66
N GLN A 221 10.68 -6.26 21.46
CA GLN A 221 9.73 -5.35 20.80
C GLN A 221 9.09 -5.96 19.55
N GLN A 222 9.33 -7.26 19.31
CA GLN A 222 8.74 -8.01 18.22
C GLN A 222 8.31 -9.41 18.68
N GLN A 223 7.36 -9.98 17.96
CA GLN A 223 6.97 -11.37 18.12
C GLN A 223 6.43 -11.88 16.78
N ASN A 224 6.80 -13.10 16.40
CA ASN A 224 6.40 -13.71 15.13
C ASN A 224 6.70 -12.80 13.91
N ASN A 225 7.87 -12.16 13.91
CA ASN A 225 8.29 -11.19 12.88
C ASN A 225 7.30 -10.02 12.68
N CYS A 226 6.53 -9.68 13.71
CA CYS A 226 5.64 -8.51 13.72
C CYS A 226 6.00 -7.59 14.88
N TYR A 227 5.72 -6.30 14.73
CA TYR A 227 5.92 -5.32 15.80
C TYR A 227 4.98 -5.60 16.98
N LEU A 228 5.46 -5.33 18.21
CA LEU A 228 4.58 -5.19 19.36
C LEU A 228 3.95 -3.79 19.38
N SER A 229 2.67 -3.73 19.75
CA SER A 229 1.94 -2.47 19.92
C SER A 229 2.37 -1.75 21.19
N TYR A 230 2.14 -0.43 21.24
CA TYR A 230 2.40 0.42 22.42
C TYR A 230 3.84 0.34 22.94
N MET A 231 4.79 0.19 22.02
CA MET A 231 6.24 0.26 22.24
C MET A 231 6.79 1.35 21.33
N ASP A 232 7.73 2.15 21.82
CA ASP A 232 8.49 3.05 20.95
C ASP A 232 9.67 2.29 20.33
N ILE A 233 9.75 2.33 19.00
CA ILE A 233 10.74 1.63 18.18
C ILE A 233 11.45 2.66 17.29
N PRO A 234 12.30 3.52 17.88
CA PRO A 234 12.83 4.68 17.19
C PRO A 234 13.74 4.29 16.02
N THR A 235 13.84 5.16 15.01
CA THR A 235 14.72 5.01 13.85
C THR A 235 15.14 6.38 13.36
N ASP A 236 16.44 6.61 13.22
CA ASP A 236 17.03 7.90 12.76
C ASP A 236 16.49 9.14 13.52
N GLY A 237 16.24 8.98 14.82
CA GLY A 237 15.72 10.04 15.70
C GLY A 237 14.20 10.22 15.69
N GLU A 238 13.46 9.47 14.87
CA GLU A 238 12.00 9.48 14.84
C GLU A 238 11.41 8.31 15.63
N SER A 239 10.41 8.60 16.47
CA SER A 239 9.69 7.60 17.24
C SER A 239 8.55 6.95 16.46
N PHE A 240 8.43 5.63 16.59
CA PHE A 240 7.39 4.81 15.94
C PHE A 240 6.65 4.00 16.99
N VAL A 241 5.36 4.28 17.15
CA VAL A 241 4.46 3.59 18.07
C VAL A 241 3.29 2.97 17.30
N PHE A 242 3.23 1.65 17.28
CA PHE A 242 2.17 0.91 16.60
C PHE A 242 0.95 0.74 17.50
N ALA A 243 -0.24 0.87 16.92
CA ALA A 243 -1.51 0.64 17.59
C ALA A 243 -1.77 -0.86 17.81
N GLY A 244 -2.57 -1.20 18.82
CA GLY A 244 -2.95 -2.58 19.16
C GLY A 244 -3.92 -3.18 18.16
N ILE A 245 -3.43 -3.58 16.99
CA ILE A 245 -4.25 -4.10 15.89
C ILE A 245 -3.73 -5.49 15.51
N GLY A 246 -4.54 -6.52 15.77
CA GLY A 246 -4.15 -7.91 15.59
C GLY A 246 -4.54 -8.46 14.22
N SER A 247 -4.18 -9.73 13.95
CA SER A 247 -4.70 -10.47 12.79
C SER A 247 -6.13 -10.95 12.99
N SER A 248 -6.61 -11.00 14.23
CA SER A 248 -7.97 -11.35 14.59
C SER A 248 -8.43 -10.57 15.82
N ILE A 249 -9.75 -10.44 15.95
CA ILE A 249 -10.37 -9.76 17.09
C ILE A 249 -10.30 -10.73 18.26
N LYS A 250 -9.74 -10.27 19.38
CA LYS A 250 -9.52 -11.11 20.56
C LYS A 250 -9.75 -10.34 21.86
N LEU A 251 -10.14 -11.08 22.88
CA LEU A 251 -10.22 -10.55 24.24
C LEU A 251 -8.82 -10.32 24.81
N MET A 252 -8.69 -9.24 25.57
CA MET A 252 -7.46 -8.86 26.27
C MET A 252 -7.70 -8.86 27.78
N ASP A 253 -6.65 -9.11 28.57
CA ASP A 253 -6.74 -9.04 30.03
C ASP A 253 -7.03 -7.60 30.47
N PRO A 254 -8.19 -7.32 31.13
CA PRO A 254 -8.49 -5.98 31.61
C PRO A 254 -7.46 -5.41 32.57
N LYS A 255 -6.65 -6.26 33.24
CA LYS A 255 -5.57 -5.81 34.14
C LYS A 255 -4.39 -5.17 33.40
N GLN A 256 -4.22 -5.48 32.12
CA GLN A 256 -3.18 -4.88 31.29
C GLN A 256 -3.63 -3.57 30.66
N TRP A 257 -4.94 -3.30 30.63
CA TRP A 257 -5.50 -2.12 30.00
C TRP A 257 -5.16 -0.83 30.78
N THR A 258 -4.82 0.22 30.05
CA THR A 258 -4.60 1.56 30.59
C THR A 258 -5.09 2.61 29.60
N VAL A 259 -5.55 3.76 30.10
CA VAL A 259 -5.93 4.90 29.25
C VAL A 259 -4.74 5.38 28.42
N THR A 260 -3.58 5.47 29.06
CA THR A 260 -2.32 5.88 28.42
C THR A 260 -1.20 4.99 28.91
N VAL A 261 -0.40 4.47 27.97
CA VAL A 261 0.79 3.69 28.30
C VAL A 261 1.93 4.67 28.61
N ALA A 262 2.54 4.52 29.78
CA ALA A 262 3.55 5.45 30.26
C ALA A 262 4.83 5.40 29.40
N GLY A 263 5.44 6.56 29.16
CA GLY A 263 6.72 6.67 28.44
C GLY A 263 6.64 6.68 26.92
N LEU A 264 5.43 6.65 26.33
CA LEU A 264 5.28 6.77 24.88
C LEU A 264 5.23 8.23 24.42
N PRO A 265 5.86 8.57 23.28
CA PRO A 265 5.82 9.91 22.71
C PRO A 265 4.44 10.28 22.16
N TYR A 266 3.69 9.28 21.70
CA TYR A 266 2.29 9.37 21.26
C TYR A 266 1.65 7.97 21.27
N GLN A 267 0.32 7.88 21.18
CA GLN A 267 -0.40 6.62 21.04
C GLN A 267 -1.72 6.81 20.29
N VAL A 268 -2.16 5.78 19.55
CA VAL A 268 -3.59 5.63 19.20
C VAL A 268 -4.19 4.60 20.13
N ALA A 269 -5.12 5.05 20.96
CA ALA A 269 -5.91 4.17 21.80
C ALA A 269 -6.85 3.34 20.91
N THR A 270 -6.62 2.03 20.86
CA THR A 270 -7.40 1.10 20.02
C THR A 270 -7.98 -0.08 20.79
N ILE A 271 -7.50 -0.34 22.01
CA ILE A 271 -8.06 -1.41 22.84
C ILE A 271 -9.34 -0.91 23.47
N VAL A 272 -10.46 -1.54 23.10
CA VAL A 272 -11.77 -1.23 23.64
C VAL A 272 -11.90 -1.82 25.03
N LYS A 273 -12.34 -1.04 26.00
CA LYS A 273 -12.83 -1.51 27.30
C LYS A 273 -14.34 -1.27 27.35
N ALA A 274 -15.10 -2.35 27.55
CA ALA A 274 -16.53 -2.31 27.81
C ALA A 274 -16.79 -2.61 29.29
N GLU A 275 -17.64 -1.80 29.92
CA GLU A 275 -18.02 -1.94 31.33
C GLU A 275 -19.55 -1.81 31.44
N ALA A 276 -20.21 -2.69 32.17
CA ALA A 276 -21.66 -2.62 32.38
C ALA A 276 -22.09 -3.28 33.70
N ASP A 277 -23.25 -2.85 34.19
CA ASP A 277 -23.87 -3.39 35.39
C ASP A 277 -25.06 -4.30 35.05
N GLN A 278 -25.16 -5.41 35.76
CA GLN A 278 -26.29 -6.33 35.68
C GLN A 278 -26.96 -6.45 37.05
N HIS A 279 -28.27 -6.23 37.08
CA HIS A 279 -29.06 -6.38 38.29
C HIS A 279 -29.56 -7.82 38.40
N VAL A 280 -29.13 -8.53 39.45
CA VAL A 280 -29.51 -9.91 39.71
C VAL A 280 -30.43 -9.95 40.92
N THR A 281 -31.61 -10.54 40.76
CA THR A 281 -32.50 -10.88 41.88
C THR A 281 -32.50 -12.38 42.12
N ASP A 282 -32.41 -12.77 43.39
CA ASP A 282 -32.54 -14.15 43.82
C ASP A 282 -33.50 -14.29 45.00
N THR A 283 -33.85 -15.53 45.34
CA THR A 283 -34.79 -15.83 46.43
C THR A 283 -34.29 -15.44 47.83
N GLN A 284 -32.99 -15.20 48.00
CA GLN A 284 -32.35 -14.80 49.26
C GLN A 284 -32.19 -13.28 49.37
N ASN A 285 -32.06 -12.58 48.23
CA ASN A 285 -31.98 -11.13 48.07
C ASN A 285 -33.09 -10.65 47.11
N PRO A 286 -34.35 -10.49 47.59
CA PRO A 286 -35.44 -9.99 46.77
C PRO A 286 -35.23 -8.54 46.29
N ALA A 287 -34.40 -7.77 47.00
CA ALA A 287 -34.00 -6.42 46.59
C ALA A 287 -32.93 -6.41 45.46
N GLY A 288 -32.35 -7.57 45.17
CA GLY A 288 -31.29 -7.77 44.19
C GLY A 288 -29.95 -7.10 44.54
N TYR A 289 -28.96 -7.35 43.70
CA TYR A 289 -27.65 -6.70 43.74
C TYR A 289 -27.11 -6.47 42.33
N ASN A 290 -26.22 -5.49 42.18
CA ASN A 290 -25.58 -5.21 40.90
C ASN A 290 -24.23 -5.91 40.84
N ILE A 291 -24.01 -6.67 39.77
CA ILE A 291 -22.69 -7.20 39.44
C ILE A 291 -22.09 -6.29 38.38
N HIS A 292 -20.83 -5.90 38.54
CA HIS A 292 -20.09 -5.09 37.58
C HIS A 292 -19.16 -5.99 36.76
N ALA A 293 -19.22 -5.90 35.44
CA ALA A 293 -18.37 -6.67 34.56
C ALA A 293 -17.59 -5.78 33.59
N ILE A 294 -16.35 -6.20 33.33
CA ILE A 294 -15.40 -5.50 32.49
C ILE A 294 -14.81 -6.50 31.51
N ALA A 295 -14.76 -6.15 30.23
CA ALA A 295 -13.99 -6.86 29.22
C ALA A 295 -13.22 -5.88 28.35
N CYS A 296 -12.07 -6.33 27.85
CA CYS A 296 -11.28 -5.59 26.88
C CYS A 296 -11.14 -6.40 25.60
N ALA A 297 -11.13 -5.73 24.45
CA ALA A 297 -10.95 -6.37 23.16
C ALA A 297 -9.99 -5.58 22.26
N GLN A 298 -9.15 -6.32 21.55
CA GLN A 298 -8.24 -5.81 20.53
C GLN A 298 -8.92 -5.90 19.16
N PRO A 299 -8.95 -4.80 18.37
CA PRO A 299 -9.44 -4.85 16.99
C PRO A 299 -8.50 -5.64 16.08
N ALA A 300 -9.02 -6.04 14.92
CA ALA A 300 -8.25 -6.73 13.89
C ALA A 300 -8.04 -5.86 12.67
N ASN A 301 -7.00 -6.18 11.92
CA ASN A 301 -6.86 -5.77 10.53
C ASN A 301 -6.97 -7.04 9.67
N VAL A 302 -7.99 -7.05 8.81
CA VAL A 302 -8.16 -8.07 7.78
C VAL A 302 -7.31 -7.61 6.61
N VAL A 303 -6.09 -8.15 6.50
CA VAL A 303 -5.18 -7.77 5.42
C VAL A 303 -5.77 -8.24 4.09
N ASP A 304 -6.43 -7.31 3.40
CA ASP A 304 -6.84 -7.50 2.02
C ASP A 304 -5.61 -7.35 1.11
N PRO A 305 -5.46 -8.15 0.03
CA PRO A 305 -4.43 -7.90 -0.96
C PRO A 305 -4.49 -6.44 -1.45
N LYS A 306 -3.43 -5.70 -1.15
CA LYS A 306 -3.29 -4.34 -1.67
C LYS A 306 -3.22 -4.37 -3.19
N PRO A 307 -3.74 -3.34 -3.87
CA PRO A 307 -3.46 -3.12 -5.28
C PRO A 307 -1.97 -3.22 -5.60
N THR A 308 -1.64 -3.64 -6.82
CA THR A 308 -0.24 -3.65 -7.24
C THR A 308 0.40 -2.25 -7.08
N PRO A 309 1.69 -2.16 -6.68
CA PRO A 309 2.31 -0.88 -6.38
C PRO A 309 2.44 0.08 -7.57
N GLY A 310 2.31 -0.40 -8.80
CA GLY A 310 2.75 0.35 -9.98
C GLY A 310 4.20 0.02 -10.34
N ALA A 311 4.60 0.38 -11.56
CA ALA A 311 5.97 0.30 -12.04
C ALA A 311 6.66 1.67 -11.96
N LEU A 312 7.94 1.64 -11.60
CA LEU A 312 8.87 2.76 -11.79
C LEU A 312 9.59 2.57 -13.12
N THR A 313 9.48 3.54 -14.02
CA THR A 313 10.08 3.45 -15.36
C THR A 313 11.13 4.51 -15.63
N PHE A 314 12.10 4.13 -16.47
CA PHE A 314 13.06 5.04 -17.06
C PHE A 314 12.97 4.93 -18.58
N SER A 315 12.58 6.03 -19.21
CA SER A 315 12.25 6.08 -20.63
C SER A 315 13.32 6.83 -21.42
N PHE A 316 13.93 6.16 -22.39
CA PHE A 316 14.97 6.69 -23.28
C PHE A 316 14.55 6.53 -24.75
N PRO A 317 13.45 7.16 -25.20
CA PRO A 317 12.95 6.99 -26.57
C PRO A 317 13.96 7.36 -27.68
N ASP A 318 14.89 8.27 -27.38
CA ASP A 318 15.85 8.85 -28.32
C ASP A 318 17.27 8.29 -28.15
N GLY A 319 17.39 7.18 -27.41
CA GLY A 319 18.66 6.61 -26.98
C GLY A 319 19.03 7.06 -25.57
N MET A 320 19.80 6.22 -24.88
CA MET A 320 20.18 6.46 -23.49
C MET A 320 21.49 7.26 -23.39
N PRO A 321 21.56 8.32 -22.57
CA PRO A 321 22.82 9.00 -22.28
C PRO A 321 23.82 8.06 -21.58
N PRO A 322 25.09 7.99 -22.02
CA PRO A 322 26.13 7.20 -21.35
C PRO A 322 26.36 7.57 -19.88
N GLU A 323 26.06 8.82 -19.50
CA GLU A 323 26.23 9.34 -18.14
C GLU A 323 25.25 8.74 -17.13
N ILE A 324 24.15 8.13 -17.57
CA ILE A 324 23.10 7.59 -16.70
C ILE A 324 23.13 6.07 -16.78
N LEU A 325 23.83 5.44 -15.84
CA LEU A 325 24.04 3.98 -15.85
C LEU A 325 22.86 3.21 -15.27
N GLY A 326 22.17 3.79 -14.29
CA GLY A 326 21.03 3.18 -13.61
C GLY A 326 20.31 4.20 -12.73
N PRO A 327 19.29 3.76 -11.97
CA PRO A 327 18.49 4.63 -11.10
C PRO A 327 19.34 5.41 -10.08
N GLY A 328 20.36 4.78 -9.48
CA GLY A 328 21.24 5.44 -8.51
C GLY A 328 22.09 6.57 -9.09
N THR A 329 22.28 6.61 -10.41
CA THR A 329 23.01 7.73 -11.04
C THR A 329 22.24 9.04 -10.95
N LEU A 330 20.90 9.01 -10.88
CA LEU A 330 20.10 10.22 -10.66
C LEU A 330 20.35 10.86 -9.30
N LEU A 331 20.76 10.06 -8.31
CA LEU A 331 21.04 10.52 -6.96
C LEU A 331 22.42 11.20 -6.83
N THR A 332 23.32 10.96 -7.78
CA THR A 332 24.75 11.30 -7.66
C THR A 332 25.32 12.11 -8.83
N ASN A 333 24.65 12.14 -9.99
CA ASN A 333 25.12 12.89 -11.16
C ASN A 333 25.14 14.39 -10.87
N ALA A 334 26.30 15.02 -11.04
CA ALA A 334 26.50 16.44 -10.70
C ALA A 334 25.66 17.40 -11.54
N GLN A 335 25.38 17.11 -12.81
CA GLN A 335 24.55 17.99 -13.65
C GLN A 335 23.09 17.94 -13.19
N ILE A 336 22.60 16.73 -12.92
CA ILE A 336 21.22 16.48 -12.43
C ILE A 336 21.02 17.02 -11.01
N ASN A 337 22.05 17.01 -10.17
CA ASN A 337 21.99 17.47 -8.78
C ASN A 337 22.62 18.88 -8.60
N SER A 338 22.48 19.76 -9.59
CA SER A 338 23.01 21.14 -9.54
C SER A 338 21.90 22.18 -9.45
N ASN A 339 21.98 23.09 -8.45
CA ASN A 339 21.08 24.24 -8.27
C ASN A 339 19.57 23.87 -8.29
N ASN A 340 18.67 24.84 -8.39
CA ASN A 340 17.25 24.58 -8.69
C ASN A 340 17.07 24.44 -10.22
N ASN A 341 17.60 23.37 -10.79
CA ASN A 341 17.66 23.15 -12.25
C ASN A 341 16.38 22.58 -12.86
N CYS A 342 15.33 22.34 -12.07
CA CYS A 342 14.08 21.82 -12.59
C CYS A 342 12.87 22.61 -12.13
N THR A 343 11.80 22.54 -12.92
CA THR A 343 10.47 22.99 -12.52
C THR A 343 9.83 21.96 -11.59
N TYR A 344 8.90 22.41 -10.76
CA TYR A 344 8.03 21.56 -9.96
C TYR A 344 6.60 22.00 -10.26
N GLN A 345 5.82 21.12 -10.86
CA GLN A 345 4.57 21.46 -11.53
C GLN A 345 3.48 20.44 -11.23
N THR A 346 2.24 20.83 -11.48
CA THR A 346 1.09 19.91 -11.44
C THR A 346 0.09 20.24 -12.54
N SER A 347 -0.66 19.23 -12.98
CA SER A 347 -1.77 19.45 -13.92
C SER A 347 -3.00 19.96 -13.18
N VAL A 348 -3.64 21.00 -13.72
CA VAL A 348 -4.84 21.61 -13.13
C VAL A 348 -6.03 21.58 -14.11
N ASN A 349 -7.23 21.40 -13.55
CA ASN A 349 -8.51 21.30 -14.27
C ASN A 349 -8.64 20.07 -15.18
N GLY A 350 -7.99 18.96 -14.82
CA GLY A 350 -7.98 17.70 -15.56
C GLY A 350 -6.58 17.25 -15.98
N ASP A 351 -6.54 16.17 -16.75
CA ASP A 351 -5.30 15.57 -17.25
C ASP A 351 -4.70 16.40 -18.39
N TYR A 352 -3.43 16.79 -18.25
CA TYR A 352 -2.73 17.50 -19.31
C TYR A 352 -2.02 16.50 -20.25
N PRO A 353 -2.15 16.62 -21.58
CA PRO A 353 -2.66 17.78 -22.33
C PRO A 353 -4.12 17.72 -22.80
N LEU A 354 -4.95 16.81 -22.30
CA LEU A 354 -6.30 16.58 -22.82
C LEU A 354 -7.24 17.75 -22.52
N GLY A 355 -8.16 18.11 -23.43
CA GLY A 355 -9.17 19.14 -23.12
C GLY A 355 -8.64 20.58 -23.04
N LYS A 356 -7.53 20.87 -23.71
CA LYS A 356 -6.98 22.24 -23.85
C LYS A 356 -7.97 23.23 -24.48
N PRO A 357 -7.89 24.52 -24.10
CA PRO A 357 -6.92 25.15 -23.20
C PRO A 357 -7.32 25.12 -21.71
N ALA A 358 -8.37 24.38 -21.33
CA ALA A 358 -8.84 24.37 -19.94
C ALA A 358 -7.84 23.69 -19.00
N THR A 359 -7.26 22.58 -19.44
CA THR A 359 -6.15 21.90 -18.75
C THR A 359 -4.83 22.60 -19.03
N ARG A 360 -3.99 22.72 -17.99
CA ARG A 360 -2.65 23.30 -18.08
C ARG A 360 -1.74 22.75 -16.98
N LEU A 361 -0.44 22.93 -17.14
CA LEU A 361 0.53 22.76 -16.08
C LEU A 361 0.70 24.09 -15.32
N ASP A 362 0.62 24.04 -13.99
CA ASP A 362 0.90 25.17 -13.12
C ASP A 362 2.13 24.84 -12.24
N ASP A 363 3.02 25.83 -12.08
CA ASP A 363 4.15 25.74 -11.16
C ASP A 363 3.68 25.68 -9.70
N THR A 364 4.29 24.79 -8.93
CA THR A 364 4.03 24.62 -7.50
C THR A 364 5.32 24.85 -6.71
N SER A 365 5.17 25.22 -5.44
CA SER A 365 6.33 25.41 -4.56
C SER A 365 6.90 24.07 -4.12
N TRP A 366 8.21 23.90 -4.24
CA TRP A 366 8.92 22.79 -3.64
C TRP A 366 8.74 22.81 -2.10
N PRO A 367 8.18 21.76 -1.48
CA PRO A 367 7.75 21.82 -0.08
C PRO A 367 8.85 21.42 0.92
N TYR A 368 10.08 21.18 0.44
CA TYR A 368 11.20 20.70 1.25
C TYR A 368 12.28 21.78 1.38
N ALA A 369 13.10 21.69 2.42
CA ALA A 369 14.22 22.59 2.66
C ALA A 369 15.42 22.29 1.76
N CYS A 370 15.58 21.04 1.31
CA CYS A 370 16.55 20.69 0.27
C CYS A 370 16.20 21.36 -1.07
N ASP A 371 17.21 21.52 -1.95
CA ASP A 371 17.03 22.19 -3.24
C ASP A 371 16.11 21.42 -4.19
N SER A 372 15.42 22.14 -5.09
CA SER A 372 14.53 21.57 -6.10
C SER A 372 15.30 21.24 -7.38
N HIS A 373 16.27 20.34 -7.29
CA HIS A 373 16.90 19.73 -8.47
C HIS A 373 16.26 18.40 -8.85
N SER A 374 16.43 17.98 -10.10
CA SER A 374 15.84 16.74 -10.61
C SER A 374 16.19 15.50 -9.79
N GLY A 375 17.39 15.44 -9.19
CA GLY A 375 17.75 14.36 -8.28
C GLY A 375 16.85 14.29 -7.03
N ASN A 376 16.45 15.43 -6.45
CA ASN A 376 15.55 15.48 -5.30
C ASN A 376 14.09 15.25 -5.70
N VAL A 377 13.67 15.74 -6.88
CA VAL A 377 12.37 15.38 -7.44
C VAL A 377 12.26 13.86 -7.67
N PHE A 378 13.33 13.23 -8.17
CA PHE A 378 13.39 11.78 -8.31
C PHE A 378 13.33 11.07 -6.94
N ARG A 379 14.03 11.57 -5.90
CA ARG A 379 13.93 11.04 -4.53
C ARG A 379 12.48 11.04 -4.03
N LYS A 380 11.74 12.14 -4.23
CA LYS A 380 10.31 12.20 -3.88
C LYS A 380 9.51 11.14 -4.62
N SER A 381 9.64 11.09 -5.94
CA SER A 381 8.93 10.10 -6.78
C SER A 381 9.23 8.66 -6.35
N LEU A 382 10.49 8.39 -5.99
CA LEU A 382 10.95 7.10 -5.53
C LEU A 382 10.29 6.70 -4.20
N THR A 383 10.18 7.64 -3.25
CA THR A 383 9.47 7.38 -1.98
C THR A 383 7.98 7.15 -2.17
N ASP A 384 7.34 7.85 -3.11
CA ASP A 384 5.92 7.64 -3.39
C ASP A 384 5.66 6.26 -3.99
N TRP A 385 6.54 5.81 -4.89
CA TRP A 385 6.49 4.45 -5.42
C TRP A 385 6.72 3.39 -4.34
N TRP A 386 7.73 3.56 -3.47
CA TRP A 386 7.97 2.64 -2.34
C TRP A 386 6.79 2.58 -1.37
N ARG A 387 6.16 3.73 -1.10
CA ARG A 387 5.00 3.82 -0.22
C ARG A 387 3.87 2.91 -0.66
N ARG A 388 3.69 2.71 -1.97
CA ARG A 388 2.66 1.80 -2.52
C ARG A 388 2.98 0.33 -2.28
N ALA A 389 4.25 -0.07 -2.26
CA ALA A 389 4.65 -1.43 -1.88
C ALA A 389 4.34 -1.73 -0.39
N GLY A 390 4.26 -0.69 0.44
CA GLY A 390 3.91 -0.82 1.84
C GLY A 390 5.02 -1.49 2.66
N THR A 391 4.65 -2.14 3.76
CA THR A 391 5.60 -2.82 4.68
C THR A 391 6.29 -4.04 4.08
N LYS A 392 5.97 -4.42 2.84
CA LYS A 392 6.51 -5.61 2.19
C LYS A 392 7.84 -5.36 1.48
N LEU A 393 8.13 -4.11 1.09
CA LEU A 393 9.32 -3.78 0.30
C LEU A 393 10.58 -4.34 0.98
N ASN A 394 11.39 -5.08 0.22
CA ASN A 394 12.62 -5.63 0.76
C ASN A 394 13.72 -4.55 0.76
N ILE A 395 14.24 -4.22 1.94
CA ILE A 395 15.26 -3.18 2.13
C ILE A 395 16.50 -3.47 1.28
N ALA A 396 16.99 -4.72 1.32
CA ALA A 396 18.20 -5.09 0.58
C ALA A 396 18.00 -4.94 -0.93
N SER A 397 16.86 -5.39 -1.45
CA SER A 397 16.53 -5.26 -2.87
C SER A 397 16.35 -3.81 -3.32
N ALA A 398 15.66 -2.98 -2.52
CA ALA A 398 15.50 -1.55 -2.81
C ALA A 398 16.85 -0.81 -2.81
N THR A 399 17.73 -1.10 -1.85
CA THR A 399 19.08 -0.52 -1.83
C THR A 399 19.96 -1.01 -2.98
N ALA A 400 19.86 -2.29 -3.35
CA ALA A 400 20.61 -2.88 -4.45
C ALA A 400 20.17 -2.31 -5.81
N MET A 401 18.89 -2.00 -6.00
CA MET A 401 18.39 -1.34 -7.20
C MET A 401 19.14 -0.02 -7.51
N LEU A 402 19.55 0.71 -6.46
CA LEU A 402 20.24 1.98 -6.59
C LEU A 402 21.76 1.84 -6.62
N ASN A 403 22.33 0.92 -5.83
CA ASN A 403 23.77 0.88 -5.58
C ASN A 403 24.50 -0.27 -6.28
N ASP A 404 23.81 -1.34 -6.67
CA ASP A 404 24.44 -2.51 -7.28
C ASP A 404 24.47 -2.35 -8.82
N PRO A 405 25.67 -2.34 -9.45
CA PRO A 405 25.80 -2.27 -10.89
C PRO A 405 25.08 -3.38 -11.66
N ALA A 406 24.76 -4.51 -11.03
CA ALA A 406 23.95 -5.57 -11.63
C ALA A 406 22.51 -5.13 -11.96
N ASN A 407 22.02 -4.08 -11.29
CA ASN A 407 20.69 -3.48 -11.51
C ASN A 407 20.74 -2.24 -12.42
N ASN A 408 21.88 -1.96 -13.04
CA ASN A 408 22.01 -0.92 -14.04
C ASN A 408 21.10 -1.17 -15.25
N PHE A 409 20.82 -0.11 -15.98
CA PHE A 409 20.10 -0.19 -17.24
C PHE A 409 20.86 -1.09 -18.23
N TRP A 410 20.10 -2.00 -18.83
CA TRP A 410 20.60 -2.85 -19.90
C TRP A 410 21.06 -1.98 -21.08
N ARG A 411 22.19 -2.34 -21.67
CA ARG A 411 22.80 -1.62 -22.78
C ARG A 411 23.09 -2.59 -23.92
N PRO A 412 22.80 -2.20 -25.18
CA PRO A 412 23.24 -2.99 -26.32
C PRO A 412 24.77 -3.01 -26.38
N THR A 413 25.36 -4.17 -26.73
CA THR A 413 26.81 -4.38 -26.81
C THR A 413 27.44 -3.86 -28.11
N GLY A 414 26.66 -3.19 -28.95
CA GLY A 414 27.09 -2.62 -30.23
C GLY A 414 26.14 -1.50 -30.69
N ALA A 415 26.32 -1.05 -31.93
CA ALA A 415 25.45 -0.05 -32.52
C ALA A 415 24.02 -0.61 -32.62
N ASP A 416 23.09 0.01 -31.90
CA ASP A 416 21.67 -0.37 -31.90
C ASP A 416 20.86 0.82 -32.39
N ASN A 417 20.75 0.88 -33.71
CA ASN A 417 20.03 1.92 -34.43
C ASN A 417 18.78 1.33 -35.07
N VAL A 418 17.80 2.20 -35.24
CA VAL A 418 16.60 1.97 -36.05
C VAL A 418 16.54 3.01 -37.15
N ASP A 419 15.96 2.64 -38.28
CA ASP A 419 15.69 3.60 -39.34
C ASP A 419 14.59 4.55 -38.90
N TRP A 420 14.86 5.85 -38.97
CA TRP A 420 13.87 6.87 -38.71
C TRP A 420 13.00 7.06 -39.93
N ILE A 421 11.79 6.52 -39.88
CA ILE A 421 10.88 6.52 -41.01
C ILE A 421 9.68 7.42 -40.67
N THR A 422 9.29 8.30 -41.60
CA THR A 422 8.20 9.28 -41.41
C THR A 422 7.44 9.56 -42.72
N GLU A 423 6.24 10.12 -42.63
CA GLU A 423 5.50 10.67 -43.77
C GLU A 423 5.99 12.10 -44.11
N ALA A 424 5.83 12.56 -45.36
CA ALA A 424 6.18 13.95 -45.72
C ALA A 424 5.14 14.98 -45.23
N VAL A 425 3.86 14.60 -45.21
CA VAL A 425 2.73 15.35 -44.62
C VAL A 425 1.84 14.36 -43.90
N LEU A 426 1.14 14.83 -42.89
CA LEU A 426 0.00 14.19 -42.27
C LEU A 426 -0.93 13.51 -43.31
N GLY A 427 -0.93 12.17 -43.37
CA GLY A 427 -1.81 11.38 -44.23
C GLY A 427 -1.21 10.97 -45.58
N ASP A 428 0.10 11.17 -45.79
CA ASP A 428 0.81 10.73 -46.98
C ASP A 428 1.11 9.22 -46.95
N THR A 429 0.67 8.47 -47.96
CA THR A 429 0.96 7.03 -48.04
C THR A 429 2.44 6.69 -48.23
N GLN A 430 3.27 7.66 -48.62
CA GLN A 430 4.70 7.45 -48.84
C GLN A 430 5.51 7.69 -47.55
N LEU A 431 6.28 6.68 -47.18
CA LEU A 431 7.22 6.74 -46.07
C LEU A 431 8.64 7.10 -46.56
N TYR A 432 9.28 8.02 -45.84
CA TYR A 432 10.64 8.49 -46.08
C TYR A 432 11.55 7.98 -44.99
N ASN A 433 12.61 7.27 -45.37
CA ASN A 433 13.67 6.87 -44.46
C ASN A 433 14.67 8.02 -44.32
N LEU A 434 14.70 8.63 -43.14
CA LEU A 434 15.61 9.70 -42.76
C LEU A 434 16.98 9.14 -42.32
N GLY A 435 17.13 7.82 -42.19
CA GLY A 435 18.37 7.16 -41.84
C GLY A 435 18.44 6.73 -40.37
N PRO A 436 19.58 6.19 -39.95
CA PRO A 436 19.69 5.50 -38.68
C PRO A 436 19.74 6.48 -37.51
N ILE A 437 18.98 6.19 -36.46
CA ILE A 437 19.04 6.88 -35.17
C ILE A 437 19.01 5.85 -34.03
N PRO A 438 19.46 6.21 -32.81
CA PRO A 438 19.45 5.26 -31.69
C PRO A 438 18.06 4.68 -31.43
N ARG A 439 18.02 3.37 -31.15
CA ARG A 439 16.80 2.70 -30.69
C ARG A 439 16.43 3.22 -29.29
N GLY A 440 15.12 3.39 -29.07
CA GLY A 440 14.60 3.79 -27.78
C GLY A 440 14.29 2.60 -26.88
N TYR A 441 14.44 2.77 -25.58
CA TYR A 441 14.15 1.75 -24.57
C TYR A 441 13.37 2.31 -23.40
N ILE A 442 12.56 1.46 -22.77
CA ILE A 442 12.00 1.68 -21.45
C ILE A 442 12.55 0.62 -20.50
N HIS A 443 13.01 1.05 -19.33
CA HIS A 443 13.45 0.20 -18.23
C HIS A 443 12.38 0.21 -17.16
N ILE A 444 12.02 -0.95 -16.63
CA ILE A 444 10.83 -1.13 -15.82
C ILE A 444 11.21 -1.87 -14.54
N TYR A 445 10.99 -1.21 -13.40
CA TYR A 445 11.17 -1.78 -12.07
C TYR A 445 9.81 -2.02 -11.43
N ARG A 446 9.62 -3.20 -10.83
CA ARG A 446 8.36 -3.59 -10.17
C ARG A 446 8.66 -4.20 -8.81
N VAL A 447 7.79 -3.99 -7.85
CA VAL A 447 7.87 -4.70 -6.56
C VAL A 447 6.98 -5.92 -6.64
N ASP A 448 7.55 -7.11 -6.47
CA ASP A 448 6.80 -8.35 -6.33
C ASP A 448 5.93 -8.28 -5.05
N PRO A 449 4.60 -8.36 -5.16
CA PRO A 449 3.71 -8.21 -4.00
C PRO A 449 3.80 -9.37 -3.00
N SER A 450 4.41 -10.49 -3.37
CA SER A 450 4.58 -11.68 -2.54
C SER A 450 5.88 -11.65 -1.74
N THR A 451 7.00 -11.30 -2.38
CA THR A 451 8.33 -11.31 -1.77
C THR A 451 8.83 -9.93 -1.35
N GLY A 452 8.25 -8.87 -1.92
CA GLY A 452 8.72 -7.50 -1.75
C GLY A 452 10.01 -7.18 -2.50
N LEU A 453 10.52 -8.11 -3.31
CA LEU A 453 11.72 -7.91 -4.11
C LEU A 453 11.43 -7.01 -5.30
N VAL A 454 12.41 -6.18 -5.65
CA VAL A 454 12.38 -5.38 -6.87
C VAL A 454 12.85 -6.24 -8.04
N SER A 455 11.98 -6.40 -9.03
CA SER A 455 12.32 -6.98 -10.33
C SER A 455 12.64 -5.90 -11.35
N TYR A 456 13.38 -6.28 -12.39
CA TYR A 456 13.81 -5.40 -13.46
C TYR A 456 13.52 -6.05 -14.82
N ALA A 457 12.98 -5.27 -15.75
CA ALA A 457 12.78 -5.63 -17.15
C ALA A 457 13.09 -4.43 -18.05
N HIS A 458 13.21 -4.66 -19.35
CA HIS A 458 13.29 -3.59 -20.34
C HIS A 458 12.57 -3.97 -21.63
N GLU A 459 12.10 -2.97 -22.36
CA GLU A 459 11.42 -3.16 -23.65
C GLU A 459 11.77 -2.04 -24.63
N GLY A 460 11.54 -2.27 -25.93
CA GLY A 460 11.70 -1.23 -26.94
C GLY A 460 10.66 -0.11 -26.77
N LEU A 461 11.08 1.15 -26.88
CA LEU A 461 10.22 2.31 -26.71
C LEU A 461 10.22 3.21 -27.97
N THR A 462 9.03 3.56 -28.43
CA THR A 462 8.78 4.53 -29.50
C THR A 462 8.71 5.94 -28.92
N PRO A 463 9.21 6.99 -29.60
CA PRO A 463 9.21 8.35 -29.04
C PRO A 463 7.83 8.98 -28.90
N THR A 464 6.83 8.49 -29.62
CA THR A 464 5.46 9.01 -29.60
C THR A 464 4.57 8.36 -28.54
N ASN A 465 5.14 7.60 -27.61
CA ASN A 465 4.39 7.17 -26.42
C ASN A 465 4.29 8.37 -25.47
N TYR A 466 3.35 9.26 -25.74
CA TYR A 466 3.07 10.42 -24.90
C TYR A 466 2.11 10.01 -23.80
N SER A 467 2.42 10.36 -22.56
CA SER A 467 1.61 10.02 -21.40
C SER A 467 1.14 11.31 -20.75
N VAL A 468 -0.14 11.37 -20.38
CA VAL A 468 -0.68 12.54 -19.67
C VAL A 468 0.02 12.76 -18.33
N ALA A 469 0.04 14.00 -17.86
CA ALA A 469 0.24 14.31 -16.46
C ALA A 469 -1.13 14.29 -15.77
N GLY A 470 -1.33 13.36 -14.83
CA GLY A 470 -2.57 13.23 -14.10
C GLY A 470 -2.90 14.50 -13.31
N GLU A 471 -4.19 14.83 -13.21
CA GLU A 471 -4.62 15.98 -12.43
C GLU A 471 -4.11 15.93 -10.98
N ASN A 472 -3.56 17.05 -10.50
CA ASN A 472 -2.98 17.23 -9.16
C ASN A 472 -1.85 16.24 -8.81
N GLN A 473 -1.26 15.57 -9.81
CA GLN A 473 -0.08 14.74 -9.66
C GLN A 473 1.19 15.53 -9.99
N MET A 474 2.35 14.98 -9.63
CA MET A 474 3.61 15.72 -9.74
C MET A 474 4.22 15.57 -11.14
N TYR A 475 4.62 16.71 -11.68
CA TYR A 475 5.39 16.80 -12.91
C TYR A 475 6.62 17.70 -12.73
N SER A 476 7.70 17.39 -13.43
CA SER A 476 8.92 18.19 -13.37
C SER A 476 9.67 18.13 -14.69
N GLU A 477 10.21 19.27 -15.10
CA GLU A 477 11.02 19.43 -16.29
C GLU A 477 12.39 20.01 -15.94
N ASN A 478 13.44 19.44 -16.52
CA ASN A 478 14.80 19.98 -16.48
C ASN A 478 15.34 19.97 -17.91
N ILE A 479 15.31 21.15 -18.52
CA ILE A 479 15.88 21.37 -19.85
C ILE A 479 17.39 21.48 -19.72
N ASP A 480 18.11 20.84 -20.63
CA ASP A 480 19.57 20.71 -20.60
C ASP A 480 20.10 19.94 -19.37
N ALA A 481 19.31 18.98 -18.84
CA ALA A 481 19.68 18.17 -17.67
C ALA A 481 21.04 17.48 -17.82
N ILE A 482 21.37 17.00 -19.02
CA ILE A 482 22.73 16.59 -19.40
C ILE A 482 23.18 17.42 -20.59
N THR A 483 24.28 18.14 -20.43
CA THR A 483 24.99 18.85 -21.50
C THR A 483 26.29 18.12 -21.84
N LYS A 484 26.68 18.17 -23.12
CA LYS A 484 27.93 17.58 -23.63
C LYS A 484 28.05 16.09 -23.34
N SER A 485 26.97 15.34 -23.53
CA SER A 485 26.96 13.90 -23.38
C SER A 485 27.99 13.23 -24.29
N ALA A 486 28.63 12.18 -23.79
CA ALA A 486 29.61 11.38 -24.50
C ALA A 486 29.05 10.68 -25.75
N VAL A 487 27.72 10.63 -25.91
CA VAL A 487 27.09 10.16 -27.16
C VAL A 487 27.43 11.07 -28.35
N GLY A 488 27.82 12.33 -28.10
CA GLY A 488 28.18 13.31 -29.11
C GLY A 488 27.00 13.79 -29.96
N LYS A 489 27.31 14.52 -31.04
CA LYS A 489 26.32 15.00 -32.00
C LYS A 489 26.20 14.03 -33.18
N GLN A 490 24.99 13.87 -33.70
CA GLN A 490 24.73 13.05 -34.88
C GLN A 490 23.89 13.84 -35.89
N THR A 491 24.47 14.17 -37.03
CA THR A 491 23.73 14.76 -38.14
C THR A 491 23.07 13.67 -38.96
N VAL A 492 21.79 13.87 -39.26
CA VAL A 492 20.95 12.96 -40.03
C VAL A 492 20.46 13.71 -41.27
N GLY A 493 20.46 13.03 -42.42
CA GLY A 493 20.24 13.62 -43.74
C GLY A 493 21.51 13.70 -44.61
N PRO A 494 21.43 14.33 -45.79
CA PRO A 494 20.33 15.17 -46.25
C PRO A 494 19.05 14.39 -46.58
N PHE A 495 17.89 15.04 -46.39
CA PHE A 495 16.58 14.49 -46.70
C PHE A 495 16.06 15.06 -48.01
N THR A 496 15.45 14.19 -48.82
CA THR A 496 14.67 14.61 -49.98
C THR A 496 13.20 14.32 -49.70
N PHE A 497 12.43 15.38 -49.47
CA PHE A 497 10.97 15.32 -49.49
C PHE A 497 10.47 15.69 -50.89
N PRO A 498 9.32 15.17 -51.35
CA PRO A 498 8.76 15.56 -52.64
C PRO A 498 8.45 17.06 -52.64
N GLY A 499 8.71 17.72 -53.77
CA GLY A 499 8.55 19.18 -53.94
C GLY A 499 7.12 19.72 -53.83
N THR A 500 6.16 18.90 -53.39
CA THR A 500 4.74 19.24 -53.16
C THR A 500 4.46 19.85 -51.77
N LEU A 501 5.46 19.89 -50.88
CA LEU A 501 5.40 20.52 -49.56
C LEU A 501 5.47 22.06 -49.63
N LYS A 502 4.43 22.68 -50.22
CA LYS A 502 4.21 24.14 -50.43
C LYS A 502 5.32 24.90 -51.19
N PRO A 503 4.98 26.00 -51.90
CA PRO A 503 5.98 26.84 -52.56
C PRO A 503 6.84 27.55 -51.51
N GLY A 504 8.12 27.18 -51.42
CA GLY A 504 9.16 27.99 -50.77
C GLY A 504 9.90 27.40 -49.56
N GLY A 505 10.62 26.27 -49.69
CA GLY A 505 11.79 26.14 -48.80
C GLY A 505 12.42 24.77 -48.50
N LEU A 506 11.93 23.64 -49.01
CA LEU A 506 12.65 22.37 -48.81
C LEU A 506 13.64 22.15 -49.96
N THR A 507 14.92 22.37 -49.71
CA THR A 507 16.00 21.98 -50.63
C THR A 507 16.32 20.49 -50.47
N ASN A 508 16.98 19.86 -51.44
CA ASN A 508 17.45 18.47 -51.34
C ASN A 508 18.55 18.26 -50.28
N ASP A 509 18.88 19.29 -49.49
CA ASP A 509 19.98 19.33 -48.53
C ASP A 509 19.51 19.47 -47.07
N ASN A 510 18.21 19.21 -46.79
CA ASN A 510 17.69 19.35 -45.43
C ASN A 510 18.38 18.40 -44.46
N LYS A 511 18.90 18.91 -43.36
CA LYS A 511 19.59 18.14 -42.33
C LYS A 511 19.09 18.55 -40.97
N VAL A 512 19.05 17.58 -40.06
CA VAL A 512 18.86 17.83 -38.63
C VAL A 512 20.01 17.24 -37.84
N THR A 513 20.25 17.76 -36.65
CA THR A 513 21.33 17.30 -35.79
C THR A 513 20.76 16.88 -34.45
N LEU A 514 20.86 15.59 -34.12
CA LEU A 514 20.66 15.12 -32.76
C LEU A 514 21.85 15.63 -31.93
N LEU A 515 21.55 16.43 -30.91
CA LEU A 515 22.54 17.11 -30.09
C LEU A 515 23.12 16.17 -29.03
N ASP A 516 24.18 16.62 -28.38
CA ASP A 516 24.78 16.02 -27.19
C ASP A 516 24.10 16.49 -25.89
N ASN A 517 22.88 17.05 -26.00
CA ASN A 517 22.08 17.53 -24.89
C ASN A 517 20.85 16.63 -24.68
N PHE A 518 20.53 16.37 -23.42
CA PHE A 518 19.32 15.67 -23.01
C PHE A 518 18.53 16.48 -22.00
N ASP A 519 17.22 16.49 -22.21
CA ASP A 519 16.25 17.01 -21.27
C ASP A 519 15.73 15.86 -20.41
N LEU A 520 15.33 16.17 -19.17
CA LEU A 520 14.82 15.22 -18.20
C LEU A 520 13.42 15.64 -17.75
N TYR A 521 12.50 14.68 -17.81
CA TYR A 521 11.13 14.82 -17.37
C TYR A 521 10.82 13.77 -16.31
N ILE A 522 10.14 14.17 -15.25
CA ILE A 522 9.69 13.25 -14.20
C ILE A 522 8.18 13.40 -14.05
N ARG A 523 7.46 12.32 -14.35
CA ARG A 523 6.03 12.16 -14.06
C ARG A 523 5.89 11.24 -12.87
N ASP A 524 5.20 11.69 -11.84
CA ASP A 524 4.80 10.84 -10.72
C ASP A 524 3.30 10.93 -10.54
N GLN A 525 2.64 9.88 -11.02
CA GLN A 525 1.19 9.71 -11.03
C GLN A 525 0.63 9.32 -9.66
N VAL A 526 1.50 9.06 -8.68
CA VAL A 526 1.14 8.53 -7.37
C VAL A 526 1.62 9.41 -6.22
N CYS A 527 2.02 10.64 -6.51
CA CYS A 527 2.54 11.61 -5.54
C CYS A 527 1.52 11.93 -4.44
N GLN A 528 0.26 12.19 -4.82
CA GLN A 528 -0.81 12.58 -3.92
C GLN A 528 -1.92 11.53 -3.94
N PRO A 529 -2.08 10.70 -2.89
CA PRO A 529 -3.15 9.71 -2.82
C PRO A 529 -4.47 10.34 -2.35
N GLY A 530 -5.58 9.72 -2.74
CA GLY A 530 -6.91 10.03 -2.21
C GLY A 530 -7.63 11.17 -2.92
N MET A 531 -8.88 11.40 -2.53
CA MET A 531 -9.82 12.23 -3.30
C MET A 531 -9.64 13.75 -3.11
N ASN A 532 -8.97 14.20 -2.05
CA ASN A 532 -8.85 15.63 -1.74
C ASN A 532 -7.72 16.29 -2.53
N GLN A 533 -6.55 15.64 -2.57
CA GLN A 533 -5.35 16.16 -3.24
C GLN A 533 -4.93 15.32 -4.45
N GLY A 534 -5.39 14.07 -4.57
CA GLY A 534 -4.97 13.18 -5.65
C GLY A 534 -5.67 13.39 -7.00
N GLY A 535 -6.45 14.45 -7.14
CA GLY A 535 -7.16 14.81 -8.38
C GLY A 535 -8.15 13.76 -8.85
N MET A 536 -8.46 13.79 -10.15
CA MET A 536 -9.41 12.88 -10.81
C MET A 536 -9.17 11.39 -10.56
N HIS A 537 -7.91 10.98 -10.37
CA HIS A 537 -7.50 9.58 -10.28
C HIS A 537 -7.06 9.16 -8.88
N ALA A 538 -7.12 10.06 -7.90
CA ALA A 538 -6.75 9.82 -6.50
C ALA A 538 -5.33 9.24 -6.29
N GLY A 539 -4.37 9.64 -7.14
CA GLY A 539 -2.97 9.19 -7.05
C GLY A 539 -2.78 7.72 -7.43
N GLU A 540 -3.53 7.24 -8.42
CA GLU A 540 -3.39 5.88 -8.93
C GLU A 540 -2.47 5.79 -10.15
N PRO A 541 -1.76 4.65 -10.33
CA PRO A 541 -0.93 4.41 -11.50
C PRO A 541 -1.76 4.51 -12.78
N MET A 542 -1.17 5.09 -13.82
CA MET A 542 -1.80 5.20 -15.13
C MET A 542 -1.72 3.88 -15.89
N ASP A 543 -2.76 3.55 -16.65
CA ASP A 543 -2.75 2.43 -17.58
C ASP A 543 -1.66 2.64 -18.64
N PHE A 544 -0.78 1.66 -18.78
CA PHE A 544 0.28 1.72 -19.80
C PHE A 544 0.74 0.31 -20.18
N ASP A 545 0.38 -0.10 -21.40
CA ASP A 545 0.55 -1.49 -21.88
C ASP A 545 1.96 -2.06 -21.74
N LYS A 546 3.00 -1.21 -21.83
CA LYS A 546 4.41 -1.66 -21.73
C LYS A 546 4.83 -2.03 -20.32
N VAL A 547 4.12 -1.56 -19.30
CA VAL A 547 4.43 -1.89 -17.90
C VAL A 547 3.49 -2.92 -17.31
N VAL A 548 2.44 -3.29 -18.04
CA VAL A 548 1.49 -4.32 -17.65
C VAL A 548 2.21 -5.65 -17.42
N MET A 549 1.85 -6.34 -16.34
CA MET A 549 2.25 -7.72 -16.11
C MET A 549 1.31 -8.66 -16.87
N LEU A 550 1.74 -9.13 -18.04
CA LEU A 550 0.92 -10.02 -18.88
C LEU A 550 0.64 -11.36 -18.18
N GLN A 551 -0.64 -11.72 -18.01
CA GLN A 551 -1.07 -13.07 -17.59
C GLN A 551 -0.77 -14.10 -18.68
N LYS A 552 -0.17 -15.24 -18.29
CA LYS A 552 0.17 -16.39 -19.15
C LYS A 552 -1.08 -17.07 -19.75
N ASN A 553 -1.14 -17.21 -21.07
CA ASN A 553 -2.01 -18.17 -21.77
C ASN A 553 -1.19 -19.36 -22.35
N ASN A 554 -1.83 -20.52 -22.48
CA ASN A 554 -1.21 -21.87 -22.57
C ASN A 554 -0.30 -22.18 -23.79
N ASN A 555 0.08 -21.19 -24.62
CA ASN A 555 0.98 -21.38 -25.77
C ASN A 555 2.33 -20.69 -25.54
N HIS A 556 3.23 -21.37 -24.82
CA HIS A 556 4.69 -21.16 -24.77
C HIS A 556 5.24 -19.74 -25.05
N ASN A 557 4.94 -18.76 -24.18
CA ASN A 557 5.84 -17.62 -23.91
C ASN A 557 5.62 -17.13 -22.46
N TYR A 558 6.69 -16.55 -21.91
CA TYR A 558 7.12 -16.46 -20.50
C TYR A 558 6.06 -16.34 -19.38
N SER A 559 6.31 -17.06 -18.28
CA SER A 559 5.57 -16.96 -17.03
C SER A 559 6.48 -16.75 -15.83
N HIS A 560 6.21 -15.69 -15.08
CA HIS A 560 6.09 -15.68 -13.63
C HIS A 560 5.19 -14.49 -13.30
N ASP A 561 3.89 -14.68 -13.08
CA ASP A 561 3.14 -13.96 -12.03
C ASP A 561 1.67 -14.42 -11.93
N LEU A 562 1.12 -14.29 -10.73
CA LEU A 562 -0.05 -15.01 -10.23
C LEU A 562 -1.40 -14.26 -10.44
N GLY A 563 -2.36 -14.93 -11.09
CA GLY A 563 -3.75 -15.02 -10.59
C GLY A 563 -4.85 -14.11 -11.19
N GLY A 564 -5.89 -14.74 -11.74
CA GLY A 564 -7.27 -14.22 -11.80
C GLY A 564 -7.86 -13.98 -13.19
N SER A 565 -8.67 -14.94 -13.68
CA SER A 565 -9.29 -15.01 -15.01
C SER A 565 -10.52 -14.12 -15.25
N GLY A 566 -10.67 -13.60 -16.48
CA GLY A 566 -11.91 -13.07 -17.09
C GLY A 566 -11.92 -11.54 -17.18
N LEU A 567 -12.21 -10.87 -18.30
CA LEU A 567 -13.01 -11.19 -19.48
C LEU A 567 -12.35 -10.59 -20.72
N GLY A 568 -12.47 -11.26 -21.86
CA GLY A 568 -11.98 -10.75 -23.14
C GLY A 568 -12.73 -9.50 -23.58
N ALA A 569 -12.01 -8.39 -23.70
CA ALA A 569 -12.43 -7.28 -24.55
C ALA A 569 -11.97 -7.58 -25.98
N ALA A 570 -12.95 -7.63 -26.89
CA ALA A 570 -12.68 -7.70 -28.32
C ALA A 570 -11.79 -6.52 -28.74
N LYS A 571 -10.72 -6.81 -29.46
CA LYS A 571 -9.85 -5.83 -30.10
C LYS A 571 -10.75 -4.79 -30.81
N PRO A 572 -10.73 -3.51 -30.41
CA PRO A 572 -11.42 -2.49 -31.17
C PRO A 572 -10.92 -2.56 -32.63
N PRO A 573 -11.80 -2.42 -33.63
CA PRO A 573 -11.32 -2.28 -35.00
C PRO A 573 -10.31 -1.14 -35.05
N ALA A 574 -9.17 -1.40 -35.68
CA ALA A 574 -8.14 -0.38 -35.87
C ALA A 574 -8.79 0.85 -36.53
N VAL A 575 -9.01 1.89 -35.73
CA VAL A 575 -9.37 3.19 -36.26
C VAL A 575 -8.16 3.63 -37.07
N LYS A 576 -8.34 3.78 -38.39
CA LYS A 576 -7.30 4.40 -39.22
C LYS A 576 -6.99 5.77 -38.60
N PRO A 577 -5.74 6.06 -38.22
CA PRO A 577 -5.43 7.34 -37.62
C PRO A 577 -5.75 8.46 -38.60
N ALA A 578 -6.30 9.56 -38.07
CA ALA A 578 -6.38 10.84 -38.75
C ALA A 578 -4.95 11.40 -38.84
N GLY A 579 -4.18 10.89 -39.80
CA GLY A 579 -2.82 11.31 -40.11
C GLY A 579 -1.76 10.94 -39.06
N LEU A 580 -0.50 10.81 -39.51
CA LEU A 580 0.60 10.35 -38.68
C LEU A 580 1.47 11.51 -38.13
N PRO A 581 2.17 11.28 -37.00
CA PRO A 581 2.91 12.33 -36.29
C PRO A 581 4.00 12.99 -37.15
N PRO A 582 4.34 14.27 -36.91
CA PRO A 582 5.49 14.87 -37.58
C PRO A 582 6.77 14.13 -37.19
N ALA A 583 7.73 14.11 -38.12
CA ALA A 583 9.04 13.51 -37.90
C ALA A 583 9.71 14.07 -36.65
N ILE A 584 9.58 15.38 -36.43
CA ILE A 584 10.15 16.13 -35.31
C ILE A 584 9.02 16.86 -34.62
N THR A 585 8.93 16.76 -33.30
CA THR A 585 8.00 17.52 -32.48
C THR A 585 8.70 18.69 -31.81
N ASP A 586 7.93 19.65 -31.31
CA ASP A 586 8.46 20.71 -30.46
C ASP A 586 9.12 20.16 -29.19
N GLN A 587 9.94 20.99 -28.52
CA GLN A 587 10.61 20.66 -27.26
C GLN A 587 9.60 20.63 -26.11
N SER A 588 8.72 19.63 -26.13
CA SER A 588 7.72 19.34 -25.12
C SER A 588 7.63 17.82 -24.90
N ASP A 589 7.50 17.39 -23.64
CA ASP A 589 7.26 15.99 -23.31
C ASP A 589 5.88 15.50 -23.77
N PHE A 590 4.92 16.41 -24.02
CA PHE A 590 3.56 16.07 -24.44
C PHE A 590 3.30 16.38 -25.91
N ALA A 591 4.20 17.09 -26.60
CA ALA A 591 4.07 17.48 -28.00
C ALA A 591 2.71 18.14 -28.34
N GLU A 592 2.12 18.89 -27.40
CA GLU A 592 0.77 19.40 -27.52
C GLU A 592 0.56 20.43 -28.63
N LYS A 593 1.64 21.08 -29.08
CA LYS A 593 1.59 22.07 -30.18
C LYS A 593 1.77 21.40 -31.54
N SER A 594 2.09 20.10 -31.53
CA SER A 594 2.30 19.31 -32.74
C SER A 594 0.99 18.79 -33.35
N GLY A 595 -0.16 19.05 -32.72
CA GLY A 595 -1.50 18.76 -33.28
C GLY A 595 -1.95 17.30 -33.14
N PHE A 596 -1.41 16.57 -32.17
CA PHE A 596 -1.83 15.19 -31.88
C PHE A 596 -3.29 15.13 -31.43
N PRO A 597 -4.10 14.19 -31.94
CA PRO A 597 -5.42 13.95 -31.37
C PRO A 597 -5.28 13.29 -29.98
N ASP A 598 -6.25 13.55 -29.11
CA ASP A 598 -6.28 13.02 -27.73
C ASP A 598 -6.10 11.49 -27.66
N ALA A 599 -6.52 10.76 -28.71
CA ALA A 599 -6.39 9.30 -28.81
C ALA A 599 -4.93 8.78 -28.93
N GLU A 600 -3.95 9.64 -29.19
CA GLU A 600 -2.53 9.26 -29.27
C GLU A 600 -1.81 9.35 -27.91
N TYR A 601 -2.49 9.87 -26.88
CA TYR A 601 -1.97 9.92 -25.52
C TYR A 601 -2.33 8.64 -24.76
N ASN A 602 -1.40 8.13 -23.97
CA ASN A 602 -1.73 7.20 -22.89
C ASN A 602 -2.50 8.00 -21.84
N THR A 603 -3.69 7.52 -21.51
CA THR A 603 -4.65 8.18 -20.63
C THR A 603 -5.14 7.20 -19.57
N TYR A 604 -5.78 7.71 -18.53
CA TYR A 604 -6.49 6.88 -17.57
C TYR A 604 -7.76 6.32 -18.17
N GLU A 605 -8.05 5.04 -17.91
CA GLU A 605 -9.40 4.55 -18.14
C GLU A 605 -10.40 5.30 -17.25
N ALA A 606 -11.58 5.62 -17.80
CA ALA A 606 -12.72 6.07 -17.02
C ALA A 606 -13.55 4.86 -16.59
N GLY A 607 -13.97 4.83 -15.32
CA GLY A 607 -14.72 3.69 -14.78
C GLY A 607 -16.11 3.55 -15.42
N PRO A 608 -16.64 2.33 -15.58
CA PRO A 608 -18.01 2.08 -16.05
C PRO A 608 -19.11 2.60 -15.10
N GLY A 609 -18.75 3.16 -13.94
CA GLY A 609 -19.65 3.59 -12.86
C GLY A 609 -19.42 2.81 -11.57
N THR A 610 -20.35 2.91 -10.62
CA THR A 610 -20.27 2.23 -9.30
C THR A 610 -20.07 0.71 -9.47
N ASP A 611 -19.18 0.13 -8.67
CA ASP A 611 -18.80 -1.31 -8.61
C ASP A 611 -17.62 -1.78 -9.48
N SER A 612 -16.80 -0.87 -10.02
CA SER A 612 -15.57 -1.25 -10.73
C SER A 612 -14.28 -1.04 -9.93
N VAL A 613 -13.44 -2.08 -9.92
CA VAL A 613 -12.06 -2.08 -9.46
C VAL A 613 -11.16 -1.67 -10.63
N ARG A 614 -10.20 -0.76 -10.42
CA ARG A 614 -9.29 -0.28 -11.48
C ARG A 614 -8.44 -1.42 -12.07
N PRO A 615 -8.26 -1.51 -13.40
CA PRO A 615 -7.44 -2.55 -14.02
C PRO A 615 -5.99 -2.56 -13.54
N THR A 616 -5.36 -1.38 -13.37
CA THR A 616 -3.98 -1.29 -12.87
C THR A 616 -3.78 -1.98 -11.53
N TYR A 617 -4.82 -2.19 -10.73
CA TYR A 617 -4.72 -2.94 -9.47
C TYR A 617 -4.40 -4.42 -9.68
N LYS A 618 -4.76 -4.98 -10.84
CA LYS A 618 -4.51 -6.37 -11.24
C LYS A 618 -3.30 -6.48 -12.17
N ASP A 619 -3.24 -5.58 -13.15
CA ASP A 619 -2.36 -5.73 -14.30
C ASP A 619 -1.09 -4.88 -14.18
N ASN A 620 -0.96 -4.10 -13.10
CA ASN A 620 0.08 -3.10 -12.90
C ASN A 620 -0.07 -1.89 -13.83
N GLY A 621 0.38 -0.72 -13.39
CA GLY A 621 0.32 0.53 -14.15
C GLY A 621 1.60 1.32 -13.99
N MET A 622 1.75 2.42 -14.72
CA MET A 622 2.91 3.29 -14.59
C MET A 622 2.67 4.24 -13.41
N ALA A 623 3.43 4.05 -12.33
CA ALA A 623 3.38 4.92 -11.16
C ALA A 623 4.27 6.15 -11.37
N VAL A 624 5.51 5.92 -11.79
CA VAL A 624 6.50 6.97 -12.02
C VAL A 624 7.19 6.72 -13.35
N ASP A 625 7.39 7.75 -14.15
CA ASP A 625 8.20 7.73 -15.37
C ASP A 625 9.25 8.83 -15.34
N VAL A 626 10.52 8.41 -15.40
CA VAL A 626 11.66 9.30 -15.55
C VAL A 626 12.14 9.22 -17.00
N ARG A 627 11.84 10.26 -17.78
CA ARG A 627 12.07 10.26 -19.22
C ARG A 627 13.18 11.21 -19.63
N PHE A 628 14.13 10.68 -20.38
CA PHE A 628 15.17 11.48 -21.03
C PHE A 628 14.85 11.64 -22.52
N ARG A 629 14.87 12.88 -23.01
CA ARG A 629 14.69 13.20 -24.43
C ARG A 629 15.96 13.82 -24.98
N ARG A 630 16.44 13.32 -26.12
CA ARG A 630 17.61 13.89 -26.79
C ARG A 630 17.16 15.06 -27.64
N GLN A 631 17.77 16.23 -27.43
CA GLN A 631 17.42 17.41 -28.22
C GLN A 631 17.80 17.23 -29.69
N VAL A 632 16.96 17.76 -30.59
CA VAL A 632 17.17 17.76 -32.03
C VAL A 632 17.15 19.20 -32.54
N GLU A 633 18.26 19.64 -33.13
CA GLU A 633 18.32 20.90 -33.87
C GLU A 633 17.71 20.71 -35.26
N THR A 634 16.66 21.47 -35.56
CA THR A 634 15.85 21.31 -36.77
C THR A 634 16.54 21.85 -38.03
N GLY A 635 17.65 22.58 -37.90
CA GLY A 635 18.46 23.07 -39.01
C GLY A 635 17.63 23.89 -40.02
N SER A 636 17.69 23.48 -41.29
CA SER A 636 16.93 24.14 -42.38
C SER A 636 15.42 23.98 -42.26
N LEU A 637 14.94 23.03 -41.44
CA LEU A 637 13.51 22.83 -41.19
C LEU A 637 12.93 23.82 -40.17
N SER A 638 13.77 24.59 -39.47
CA SER A 638 13.31 25.51 -38.40
C SER A 638 12.26 26.53 -38.85
N ALA A 639 12.42 27.11 -40.04
CA ALA A 639 11.45 28.07 -40.59
C ALA A 639 10.09 27.42 -40.93
N LEU A 640 10.11 26.15 -41.33
CA LEU A 640 8.89 25.38 -41.63
C LEU A 640 8.18 24.93 -40.35
N LEU A 641 8.95 24.43 -39.38
CA LEU A 641 8.42 23.88 -38.13
C LEU A 641 8.06 24.97 -37.11
N GLY A 642 8.62 26.17 -37.24
CA GLY A 642 8.38 27.28 -36.31
C GLY A 642 9.20 27.18 -35.01
N PHE A 643 10.08 26.19 -34.88
CA PHE A 643 10.97 26.00 -33.73
C PHE A 643 12.36 25.49 -34.14
N LYS A 644 13.37 25.80 -33.33
CA LYS A 644 14.78 25.46 -33.60
C LYS A 644 15.24 24.17 -32.94
N ILE A 645 14.69 23.86 -31.77
CA ILE A 645 14.99 22.68 -30.97
C ILE A 645 13.70 21.93 -30.73
N GLY A 646 13.77 20.61 -30.85
CA GLY A 646 12.65 19.71 -30.67
C GLY A 646 13.11 18.31 -30.32
N TYR A 647 12.23 17.33 -30.52
CA TYR A 647 12.54 15.92 -30.29
C TYR A 647 12.24 15.06 -31.51
N VAL A 648 12.83 13.87 -31.55
CA VAL A 648 12.41 12.85 -32.51
C VAL A 648 10.95 12.50 -32.24
N GLY A 649 10.12 12.59 -33.28
CA GLY A 649 8.73 12.16 -33.31
C GLY A 649 8.61 10.67 -33.64
N HIS A 650 7.72 10.28 -34.56
CA HIS A 650 7.44 8.86 -34.80
C HIS A 650 8.61 8.08 -35.42
N LYS A 651 8.77 6.82 -35.01
CA LYS A 651 9.68 5.82 -35.59
C LYS A 651 8.89 4.57 -35.96
N TYR A 652 8.97 4.09 -37.20
CA TYR A 652 8.42 2.77 -37.57
C TYR A 652 9.39 1.64 -37.21
N GLY A 653 8.87 0.55 -36.63
CA GLY A 653 9.62 -0.71 -36.44
C GLY A 653 10.39 -0.88 -35.12
N ALA A 654 10.27 0.06 -34.16
CA ALA A 654 10.98 0.01 -32.88
C ALA A 654 10.25 -0.79 -31.76
N THR A 655 9.17 -1.50 -32.08
CA THR A 655 8.22 -2.10 -31.10
C THR A 655 8.69 -3.39 -30.42
N PHE A 656 9.76 -4.03 -30.88
CA PHE A 656 10.24 -5.30 -30.30
C PHE A 656 11.68 -5.15 -29.78
N GLY A 657 11.86 -5.29 -28.47
CA GLY A 657 13.16 -5.41 -27.80
C GLY A 657 13.50 -6.87 -27.46
N PRO A 658 14.77 -7.20 -27.15
CA PRO A 658 15.13 -8.54 -26.69
C PRO A 658 14.49 -8.86 -25.32
N SER A 659 14.20 -10.14 -25.08
CA SER A 659 13.41 -10.65 -23.95
C SER A 659 13.92 -10.21 -22.57
N ALA A 660 12.99 -9.93 -21.66
CA ALA A 660 13.24 -9.55 -20.27
C ALA A 660 14.15 -10.56 -19.54
N LEU A 661 15.08 -10.03 -18.75
CA LEU A 661 15.85 -10.81 -17.78
C LEU A 661 14.97 -11.14 -16.57
N PRO A 662 15.13 -12.33 -15.93
CA PRO A 662 14.44 -12.64 -14.70
C PRO A 662 14.83 -11.67 -13.59
N ALA A 663 13.94 -11.50 -12.60
CA ALA A 663 14.19 -10.70 -11.41
C ALA A 663 15.57 -11.03 -10.81
N VAL A 664 16.38 -9.99 -10.60
CA VAL A 664 17.68 -10.16 -9.94
C VAL A 664 17.40 -10.48 -8.48
N ALA A 665 17.63 -11.73 -8.09
CA ALA A 665 17.60 -12.12 -6.69
C ALA A 665 18.59 -11.24 -5.93
N ALA A 666 18.21 -10.76 -4.74
CA ALA A 666 19.14 -10.13 -3.83
C ALA A 666 20.39 -11.02 -3.70
N PRO A 667 21.62 -10.44 -3.71
CA PRO A 667 22.83 -11.22 -3.63
C PRO A 667 22.72 -12.21 -2.48
N SER A 668 22.86 -13.49 -2.82
CA SER A 668 22.80 -14.57 -1.84
C SER A 668 23.99 -14.39 -0.90
N MET A 669 23.78 -13.74 0.24
CA MET A 669 24.57 -14.12 1.40
C MET A 669 24.16 -15.56 1.70
N HIS A 670 25.13 -16.47 1.68
CA HIS A 670 25.00 -17.81 2.22
C HIS A 670 24.45 -17.69 3.65
N TYR A 671 23.14 -17.83 3.81
CA TYR A 671 22.55 -18.13 5.09
C TYR A 671 22.84 -19.60 5.33
N GLY A 672 23.65 -19.87 6.34
CA GLY A 672 23.90 -21.23 6.81
C GLY A 672 22.56 -21.92 7.06
N HIS A 673 22.48 -23.17 6.63
CA HIS A 673 21.47 -24.09 7.10
C HIS A 673 21.58 -24.15 8.62
N ASP A 674 20.67 -23.48 9.33
CA ASP A 674 20.39 -23.81 10.71
C ASP A 674 19.49 -25.06 10.67
N ASP A 675 20.12 -26.21 10.84
CA ASP A 675 19.45 -27.48 11.09
C ASP A 675 18.77 -27.38 12.48
N ASP A 676 17.48 -27.04 12.48
CA ASP A 676 16.60 -27.22 13.63
C ASP A 676 16.28 -28.71 13.81
N ASP A 677 17.28 -29.47 14.26
CA ASP A 677 17.14 -30.82 14.80
C ASP A 677 17.24 -30.74 16.33
N ASN A 678 16.11 -30.45 16.99
CA ASN A 678 15.81 -30.91 18.36
C ASN A 678 14.41 -30.46 18.78
N ASP A 679 13.42 -31.35 18.67
CA ASP A 679 12.77 -31.93 19.85
C ASP A 679 11.52 -32.71 19.44
N THR A 680 11.56 -34.03 19.61
CA THR A 680 10.48 -34.76 20.27
C THR A 680 10.97 -36.15 20.67
N HIS A 681 11.58 -36.20 21.85
CA HIS A 681 11.62 -37.41 22.65
C HIS A 681 10.18 -37.88 22.94
N LYS A 682 9.70 -38.91 22.24
CA LYS A 682 8.64 -39.80 22.75
C LYS A 682 9.05 -41.26 22.62
N HIS A 683 9.32 -41.86 23.78
CA HIS A 683 9.36 -43.30 24.00
C HIS A 683 8.20 -44.02 23.32
N LYS A 684 8.50 -45.03 22.48
CA LYS A 684 7.74 -46.29 22.45
C LYS A 684 8.52 -47.45 21.81
N LYS A 685 8.73 -48.46 22.67
CA LYS A 685 9.18 -49.85 22.50
C LYS A 685 9.26 -50.41 21.06
N LYS A 686 10.45 -50.95 20.74
CA LYS A 686 10.70 -51.94 19.69
C LYS A 686 9.76 -53.16 19.84
N LYS A 687 9.05 -53.51 18.77
CA LYS A 687 8.60 -54.89 18.50
C LYS A 687 9.27 -55.34 17.19
N LYS A 688 10.14 -56.35 17.32
CA LYS A 688 10.61 -57.20 16.21
C LYS A 688 9.41 -57.80 15.47
N LYS A 689 9.45 -57.82 14.14
CA LYS A 689 9.07 -59.01 13.35
C LYS A 689 9.66 -58.97 11.94
N HIS A 690 9.98 -60.19 11.51
CA HIS A 690 10.73 -60.66 10.35
C HIS A 690 10.04 -60.50 8.99
N HIS A 691 10.89 -60.61 7.95
CA HIS A 691 10.65 -61.07 6.56
C HIS A 691 9.73 -60.17 5.72
N SER A 692 10.05 -59.85 4.46
CA SER A 692 10.85 -60.50 3.42
C SER A 692 11.52 -59.46 2.53
#